data_AF-A0AA39H4B5-F1
#
_entry.id   AF-A0AA39H4B5-F1
#
_cell.length_a   1.000
_cell.length_b   1.000
_cell.length_c   1.000
_cell.angle_alpha   90.00
_cell.angle_beta   90.00
_cell.angle_gamma   90.00
#
_symmetry.space_group_name_H-M   'P 1'
#
loop_
_entity.id
_entity.type
_entity.pdbx_description
1 polymer ?
#
loop_
_entity_poly.entity_id
_entity_poly.type
_entity_poly.pdbx_seq_one_letter_code
_entity_poly.pdbx_strand_id
1 'polypeptide(L)'
;MDSPFAPLRSTSGLIRRQVEAAQDETVQAFERLHTEWTEHHEEANYSPADTLRRMSEIFEEAYYNFLSEDPDPHDDRIPVRVNPGTSYSMAIKALCAKDTFLSQLCTSYTFHSNVDISTGATRLLLSVLPVIDTHSIIMDADEFCEKLYRIAEVGPSRELQSYAIGLIAACNEVTRGAHYSALNTRLIPVVLDRLKERQQTMRNEYVEEDRQKFANMPTSFAHLQREERKSREDRPSRHHKTDANGSRSQDTPKKISSSRRNTVSNAHDGVPSSAPPRKRAKMNGGATHSLEEHEKTPRRKKASKATADIEPVDNGWSNSSRTQLNKITYGRHSLFPLTTVMEQRLIMQYLTPLGEFQDLLTAIIENESIDLLLYYLDLNNTRDVRLTHEAIRFIASLLVHRKFAFAFIAKRGVERLMKVVKESMASVGVSTCLYYLSYSSDVMEAVCNLSDNTLDDIVGYALYLLDHSYESGRASAAMFFTYALPYRPIIERFDKKDGRLKMYNYISTLTLIQEGPSVVLSPDDIESTIQCLVNAFALLRSYVEAHLHFKLLHILNKNPQIQVPSIVRNLASNKSLKLEPEVLRQVVQVMLKIFSYKVGWKPIAELDRLGFIDLLSRVLNIIFDQSYTGRTEIVRYALEFVWIVTTFPSMRMRILQRIQFKSTLENSVFR
;
A
#
# COMPACT_ATOMS: atom_id res chain seq x y z
N MET A 1 -14.77 -10.42 -17.10
CA MET A 1 -14.29 -11.09 -15.87
C MET A 1 -13.85 -9.98 -14.95
N ASP A 2 -14.84 -9.35 -14.31
CA ASP A 2 -14.62 -8.22 -13.42
C ASP A 2 -14.61 -8.77 -12.00
N SER A 3 -13.43 -8.71 -11.38
CA SER A 3 -13.25 -9.02 -9.96
C SER A 3 -14.07 -8.02 -9.14
N PRO A 4 -14.92 -8.46 -8.18
CA PRO A 4 -15.71 -7.58 -7.33
C PRO A 4 -14.88 -6.79 -6.29
N PHE A 5 -13.55 -6.80 -6.40
CA PHE A 5 -12.60 -6.15 -5.48
C PHE A 5 -11.55 -5.29 -6.19
N ALA A 6 -11.82 -4.81 -7.41
CA ALA A 6 -10.98 -3.75 -7.95
C ALA A 6 -11.33 -2.45 -7.20
N PRO A 7 -10.43 -1.85 -6.40
CA PRO A 7 -10.65 -0.50 -5.90
C PRO A 7 -10.94 0.42 -7.09
N LEU A 8 -11.76 1.47 -6.85
CA LEU A 8 -12.12 2.43 -7.90
C LEU A 8 -10.85 2.84 -8.66
N ARG A 9 -10.85 2.54 -9.96
CA ARG A 9 -9.65 2.64 -10.83
C ARG A 9 -9.25 4.08 -11.13
N SER A 10 -10.07 5.05 -10.72
CA SER A 10 -9.70 6.44 -10.52
C SER A 10 -10.11 6.88 -9.13
N THR A 11 -9.31 7.80 -8.58
CA THR A 11 -9.58 8.55 -7.36
C THR A 11 -10.85 9.40 -7.44
N SER A 12 -11.34 9.66 -8.65
CA SER A 12 -12.66 10.24 -8.90
C SER A 12 -13.74 9.21 -8.55
N GLY A 13 -14.36 9.34 -7.38
CA GLY A 13 -15.65 8.72 -7.15
C GLY A 13 -16.57 9.10 -8.32
N LEU A 14 -17.34 8.13 -8.85
CA LEU A 14 -18.45 8.41 -9.77
C LEU A 14 -19.18 9.63 -9.25
N ILE A 15 -19.24 10.71 -10.05
CA ILE A 15 -19.86 12.00 -9.68
C ILE A 15 -21.18 11.71 -8.96
N ARG A 16 -21.14 11.76 -7.62
CA ARG A 16 -22.31 11.51 -6.80
C ARG A 16 -23.27 12.65 -7.09
N ARG A 17 -24.57 12.36 -7.19
CA ARG A 17 -25.59 13.42 -7.19
C ARG A 17 -25.25 14.37 -6.06
N GLN A 18 -24.93 15.62 -6.38
CA GLN A 18 -24.61 16.62 -5.38
C GLN A 18 -25.80 16.71 -4.43
N VAL A 19 -25.65 16.15 -3.24
CA VAL A 19 -26.52 16.50 -2.12
C VAL A 19 -26.15 17.95 -1.81
N GLU A 20 -27.13 18.84 -1.82
CA GLU A 20 -26.88 20.22 -1.41
C GLU A 20 -26.35 20.21 0.02
N ALA A 21 -25.28 20.96 0.32
CA ALA A 21 -24.66 20.98 1.64
C ALA A 21 -25.67 21.30 2.76
N ALA A 22 -26.73 22.06 2.45
CA ALA A 22 -27.82 22.38 3.37
C ALA A 22 -28.66 21.17 3.81
N GLN A 23 -28.62 20.06 3.07
CA GLN A 23 -29.38 18.84 3.34
C GLN A 23 -28.54 17.76 4.02
N ASP A 24 -27.23 17.96 4.17
CA ASP A 24 -26.34 17.00 4.82
C ASP A 24 -26.44 17.07 6.34
N GLU A 25 -26.69 15.92 6.99
CA GLU A 25 -26.88 15.84 8.45
C GLU A 25 -25.63 16.25 9.24
N THR A 26 -24.43 15.98 8.71
CA THR A 26 -23.15 16.34 9.34
C THR A 26 -22.99 17.85 9.37
N VAL A 27 -23.25 18.51 8.24
CA VAL A 27 -23.20 19.97 8.12
C VAL A 27 -24.23 20.63 9.03
N GLN A 28 -25.47 20.13 9.06
CA GLN A 28 -26.51 20.65 9.95
C GLN A 28 -26.18 20.47 11.43
N ALA A 29 -25.56 19.34 11.82
CA ALA A 29 -25.11 19.12 13.19
C ALA A 29 -24.00 20.10 13.59
N PHE A 30 -23.02 20.33 12.70
CA PHE A 30 -21.96 21.32 12.91
C PHE A 30 -22.51 22.75 13.04
N GLU A 31 -23.38 23.17 12.11
CA GLU A 31 -23.95 24.53 12.12
C GLU A 31 -24.74 24.81 13.40
N ARG A 32 -25.50 23.83 13.93
CA ARG A 32 -26.20 23.98 15.22
C ARG A 32 -25.25 24.24 16.39
N LEU A 33 -24.15 23.48 16.49
CA LEU A 33 -23.14 23.67 17.53
C LEU A 33 -22.39 24.99 17.37
N HIS A 34 -22.16 25.41 16.12
CA HIS A 34 -21.54 26.72 15.86
C HIS A 34 -22.48 27.87 16.25
N THR A 35 -23.79 27.75 16.01
CA THR A 35 -24.79 28.73 16.50
C THR A 35 -24.78 28.80 18.02
N GLU A 36 -24.81 27.66 18.73
CA GLU A 36 -24.72 27.60 20.20
C GLU A 36 -23.45 28.30 20.71
N TRP A 37 -22.31 28.06 20.05
CA TRP A 37 -21.07 28.76 20.36
C TRP A 37 -21.18 30.27 20.12
N THR A 38 -21.75 30.68 18.98
CA THR A 38 -21.89 32.10 18.63
C THR A 38 -22.74 32.86 19.66
N GLU A 39 -23.79 32.23 20.17
CA GLU A 39 -24.70 32.83 21.16
C GLU A 39 -24.07 32.97 22.56
N HIS A 40 -23.20 32.03 22.97
CA HIS A 40 -22.74 31.94 24.35
C HIS A 40 -21.24 32.22 24.58
N HIS A 41 -20.40 32.25 23.53
CA HIS A 41 -18.94 32.32 23.70
C HIS A 41 -18.40 33.59 24.39
N GLU A 42 -19.17 34.68 24.39
CA GLU A 42 -18.82 35.92 25.08
C GLU A 42 -19.26 35.93 26.56
N GLU A 43 -20.04 34.94 27.00
CA GLU A 43 -20.50 34.85 28.39
C GLU A 43 -19.37 34.40 29.33
N ALA A 44 -19.21 35.08 30.46
CA ALA A 44 -18.10 34.84 31.41
C ALA A 44 -18.06 33.42 32.01
N ASN A 45 -19.19 32.69 32.00
CA ASN A 45 -19.31 31.35 32.57
C ASN A 45 -19.36 30.23 31.51
N TYR A 46 -19.30 30.57 30.22
CA TYR A 46 -19.38 29.58 29.16
C TYR A 46 -18.05 28.83 29.02
N SER A 47 -18.12 27.50 29.00
CA SER A 47 -16.98 26.64 28.71
C SER A 47 -17.14 26.02 27.32
N PRO A 48 -16.24 26.29 26.35
CA PRO A 48 -16.34 25.71 25.02
C PRO A 48 -15.98 24.21 24.98
N ALA A 49 -15.55 23.62 26.09
CA ALA A 49 -15.04 22.24 26.12
C ALA A 49 -16.02 21.21 25.56
N ASP A 50 -17.29 21.27 25.95
CA ASP A 50 -18.33 20.34 25.47
C ASP A 50 -18.65 20.56 23.99
N THR A 51 -18.72 21.81 23.55
CA THR A 51 -18.98 22.18 22.15
C THR A 51 -17.85 21.68 21.24
N LEU A 52 -16.58 21.90 21.63
CA LEU A 52 -15.40 21.42 20.92
C LEU A 52 -15.35 19.90 20.86
N ARG A 53 -15.72 19.21 21.95
CA ARG A 53 -15.80 17.75 22.00
C ARG A 53 -16.82 17.21 21.02
N ARG A 54 -18.05 17.76 21.01
CA ARG A 54 -19.12 17.33 20.09
C ARG A 54 -18.78 17.63 18.64
N MET A 55 -18.17 18.78 18.36
CA MET A 55 -17.67 19.08 17.00
C MET A 55 -16.61 18.07 16.57
N SER A 56 -15.65 17.72 17.44
CA SER A 56 -14.62 16.72 17.12
C SER A 56 -15.23 15.34 16.80
N GLU A 57 -16.25 14.91 17.55
CA GLU A 57 -16.97 13.66 17.30
C GLU A 57 -17.63 13.63 15.92
N ILE A 58 -18.27 14.75 15.50
CA ILE A 58 -18.90 14.89 14.17
C ILE A 58 -17.85 14.76 13.06
N PHE A 59 -16.72 15.48 13.17
CA PHE A 59 -15.67 15.44 12.15
C PHE A 59 -14.98 14.08 12.07
N GLU A 60 -14.71 13.44 13.20
CA GLU A 60 -14.13 12.08 13.22
C GLU A 60 -15.06 11.03 12.61
N GLU A 61 -16.36 11.11 12.88
CA GLU A 61 -17.35 10.20 12.28
C GLU A 61 -17.46 10.43 10.76
N ALA A 62 -17.53 11.70 10.33
CA ALA A 62 -17.54 12.04 8.92
C ALA A 62 -16.26 11.57 8.20
N TYR A 63 -15.09 11.72 8.83
CA TYR A 63 -13.82 11.23 8.28
C TYR A 63 -13.75 9.71 8.25
N TYR A 64 -14.27 9.03 9.28
CA TYR A 64 -14.38 7.56 9.29
C TYR A 64 -15.27 7.06 8.15
N ASN A 65 -16.39 7.73 7.89
CA ASN A 65 -17.28 7.42 6.77
C ASN A 65 -16.58 7.63 5.43
N PHE A 66 -15.85 8.74 5.26
CA PHE A 66 -15.01 8.98 4.07
C PHE A 66 -13.98 7.87 3.86
N LEU A 67 -13.26 7.46 4.91
CA LEU A 67 -12.28 6.38 4.82
C LEU A 67 -12.91 5.00 4.53
N SER A 68 -14.19 4.81 4.88
CA SER A 68 -14.94 3.61 4.56
C SER A 68 -15.33 3.52 3.09
N GLU A 69 -15.21 4.62 2.33
CA GLU A 69 -15.33 4.64 0.87
C GLU A 69 -14.04 4.17 0.16
N ASP A 70 -13.03 3.74 0.91
CA ASP A 70 -11.75 3.19 0.41
C ASP A 70 -10.97 4.15 -0.51
N PRO A 71 -10.69 5.39 -0.08
CA PRO A 71 -9.87 6.31 -0.87
C PRO A 71 -8.44 5.81 -1.03
N ASP A 72 -7.75 6.24 -2.08
CA ASP A 72 -6.33 5.94 -2.26
C ASP A 72 -5.52 6.50 -1.07
N PRO A 73 -4.81 5.65 -0.31
CA PRO A 73 -4.19 6.04 0.95
C PRO A 73 -2.95 6.94 0.81
N HIS A 74 -2.38 7.04 -0.39
CA HIS A 74 -1.25 7.93 -0.71
C HIS A 74 -1.67 9.07 -1.66
N ASP A 75 -2.98 9.31 -1.81
CA ASP A 75 -3.46 10.50 -2.50
C ASP A 75 -3.33 11.72 -1.59
N ASP A 76 -2.25 12.48 -1.78
CA ASP A 76 -1.96 13.70 -1.01
C ASP A 76 -2.87 14.88 -1.41
N ARG A 77 -3.77 14.71 -2.38
CA ARG A 77 -4.68 15.78 -2.80
C ARG A 77 -5.75 16.01 -1.75
N ILE A 78 -6.09 17.27 -1.55
CA ILE A 78 -7.09 17.71 -0.56
C ILE A 78 -8.46 17.07 -0.88
N PRO A 79 -9.06 16.28 0.03
CA PRO A 79 -10.38 15.65 -0.17
C PRO A 79 -11.46 16.64 -0.61
N VAL A 80 -11.42 17.87 -0.10
CA VAL A 80 -12.34 18.96 -0.44
C VAL A 80 -12.30 19.33 -1.94
N ARG A 81 -11.16 19.11 -2.60
CA ARG A 81 -10.95 19.34 -4.04
C ARG A 81 -11.34 18.12 -4.87
N VAL A 82 -10.89 16.93 -4.46
CA VAL A 82 -11.08 15.67 -5.23
C VAL A 82 -12.51 15.13 -5.09
N ASN A 83 -13.06 15.16 -3.87
CA ASN A 83 -14.36 14.57 -3.54
C ASN A 83 -15.27 15.58 -2.80
N PRO A 84 -15.64 16.70 -3.46
CA PRO A 84 -16.32 17.83 -2.81
C PRO A 84 -17.74 17.49 -2.30
N GLY A 85 -18.35 16.41 -2.79
CA GLY A 85 -19.70 15.98 -2.43
C GLY A 85 -19.78 15.03 -1.23
N THR A 86 -18.66 14.74 -0.57
CA THR A 86 -18.63 13.92 0.66
C THR A 86 -19.07 14.75 1.87
N SER A 87 -19.80 14.15 2.82
CA SER A 87 -20.23 14.83 4.05
C SER A 87 -19.05 15.47 4.81
N TYR A 88 -17.91 14.77 4.82
CA TYR A 88 -16.66 15.28 5.39
C TYR A 88 -16.16 16.55 4.68
N SER A 89 -16.09 16.53 3.35
CA SER A 89 -15.65 17.71 2.58
C SER A 89 -16.61 18.89 2.71
N MET A 90 -17.92 18.64 2.78
CA MET A 90 -18.92 19.69 2.98
C MET A 90 -18.83 20.28 4.39
N ALA A 91 -18.66 19.46 5.43
CA ALA A 91 -18.48 19.92 6.81
C ALA A 91 -17.21 20.76 6.98
N ILE A 92 -16.11 20.37 6.32
CA ILE A 92 -14.87 21.16 6.29
C ILE A 92 -15.11 22.54 5.65
N LYS A 93 -15.76 22.59 4.48
CA LYS A 93 -16.08 23.86 3.83
C LYS A 93 -16.93 24.76 4.73
N ALA A 94 -17.90 24.19 5.44
CA ALA A 94 -18.73 24.92 6.39
C ALA A 94 -17.91 25.49 7.56
N LEU A 95 -16.97 24.73 8.12
CA LEU A 95 -16.07 25.20 9.17
C LEU A 95 -15.10 26.28 8.69
N CYS A 96 -14.50 26.11 7.50
CA CYS A 96 -13.61 27.10 6.88
C CYS A 96 -14.29 28.44 6.58
N ALA A 97 -15.63 28.47 6.49
CA ALA A 97 -16.37 29.71 6.32
C ALA A 97 -16.56 30.49 7.64
N LYS A 98 -16.08 29.98 8.78
CA LYS A 98 -16.26 30.58 10.12
C LYS A 98 -14.96 31.20 10.65
N ASP A 99 -14.52 32.30 10.06
CA ASP A 99 -13.24 32.95 10.36
C ASP A 99 -13.05 33.29 11.86
N THR A 100 -14.08 33.85 12.50
CA THR A 100 -14.02 34.23 13.93
C THR A 100 -13.82 33.01 14.83
N PHE A 101 -14.54 31.92 14.55
CA PHE A 101 -14.41 30.67 15.31
C PHE A 101 -13.03 30.05 15.13
N LEU A 102 -12.54 29.97 13.88
CA LEU A 102 -11.23 29.42 13.57
C LEU A 102 -10.09 30.25 14.20
N SER A 103 -10.20 31.57 14.15
CA SER A 103 -9.24 32.45 14.82
C SER A 103 -9.20 32.20 16.33
N GLN A 104 -10.35 32.10 16.98
CA GLN A 104 -10.44 31.80 18.42
C GLN A 104 -9.92 30.39 18.74
N LEU A 105 -10.18 29.41 17.87
CA LEU A 105 -9.72 28.02 18.00
C LEU A 105 -8.19 27.94 17.97
N CYS A 106 -7.56 28.58 16.98
CA CYS A 106 -6.11 28.55 16.78
C CYS A 106 -5.34 29.40 17.80
N THR A 107 -5.84 30.57 18.17
CA THR A 107 -5.10 31.53 19.01
C THR A 107 -5.36 31.37 20.50
N SER A 108 -6.60 31.07 20.89
CA SER A 108 -7.05 31.11 22.29
C SER A 108 -7.33 29.73 22.85
N TYR A 109 -8.13 28.91 22.15
CA TYR A 109 -8.57 27.62 22.72
C TYR A 109 -7.46 26.57 22.70
N THR A 110 -6.68 26.45 21.62
CA THR A 110 -5.57 25.49 21.52
C THR A 110 -4.52 25.68 22.61
N PHE A 111 -4.27 26.93 23.02
CA PHE A 111 -3.28 27.29 24.04
C PHE A 111 -3.91 27.71 25.38
N HIS A 112 -5.17 27.32 25.62
CA HIS A 112 -5.91 27.69 26.82
C HIS A 112 -5.31 27.03 28.09
N SER A 113 -5.39 27.73 29.22
CA SER A 113 -4.88 27.23 30.51
C SER A 113 -5.60 25.99 31.02
N ASN A 114 -6.90 25.88 30.72
CA ASN A 114 -7.69 24.67 30.95
C ASN A 114 -7.31 23.56 29.94
N VAL A 115 -6.87 22.41 30.47
CA VAL A 115 -6.43 21.24 29.70
C VAL A 115 -7.56 20.65 28.85
N ASP A 116 -8.81 20.67 29.32
CA ASP A 116 -9.93 20.10 28.58
C ASP A 116 -10.26 20.92 27.32
N ILE A 117 -10.17 22.25 27.44
CA ILE A 117 -10.40 23.17 26.32
C ILE A 117 -9.27 23.03 25.29
N SER A 118 -8.00 23.06 25.73
CA SER A 118 -6.85 22.92 24.84
C SER A 118 -6.81 21.55 24.15
N THR A 119 -7.10 20.47 24.88
CA THR A 119 -7.20 19.12 24.33
C THR A 119 -8.33 19.02 23.30
N GLY A 120 -9.52 19.54 23.61
CA GLY A 120 -10.66 19.55 22.69
C GLY A 120 -10.40 20.36 21.42
N ALA A 121 -9.76 21.54 21.55
CA ALA A 121 -9.40 22.38 20.42
C ALA A 121 -8.35 21.73 19.52
N THR A 122 -7.30 21.17 20.12
CA THR A 122 -6.21 20.49 19.40
C THR A 122 -6.75 19.26 18.65
N ARG A 123 -7.67 18.50 19.27
CA ARG A 123 -8.35 17.35 18.66
C ARG A 123 -9.21 17.76 17.46
N LEU A 124 -9.99 18.84 17.59
CA LEU A 124 -10.82 19.36 16.49
C LEU A 124 -9.95 19.80 15.32
N LEU A 125 -8.89 20.57 15.59
CA LEU A 125 -7.93 20.99 14.57
C LEU A 125 -7.27 19.79 13.88
N LEU A 126 -6.90 18.74 14.63
CA LEU A 126 -6.29 17.54 14.07
C LEU A 126 -7.24 16.75 13.16
N SER A 127 -8.55 16.92 13.33
CA SER A 127 -9.57 16.32 12.46
C SER A 127 -9.78 17.10 11.16
N VAL A 128 -9.13 18.27 10.99
CA VAL A 128 -9.42 19.23 9.92
C VAL A 128 -8.15 19.66 9.18
N LEU A 129 -7.08 20.00 9.88
CA LEU A 129 -5.83 20.49 9.30
C LEU A 129 -5.13 19.50 8.34
N PRO A 130 -5.13 18.16 8.55
CA PRO A 130 -4.48 17.25 7.61
C PRO A 130 -5.04 17.27 6.18
N VAL A 131 -6.17 17.95 5.96
CA VAL A 131 -6.89 17.96 4.68
C VAL A 131 -7.09 19.36 4.12
N ILE A 132 -6.37 20.37 4.63
CA ILE A 132 -6.49 21.77 4.24
C ILE A 132 -5.12 22.43 4.28
N ASP A 133 -4.89 23.44 3.44
CA ASP A 133 -3.67 24.26 3.49
C ASP A 133 -3.54 24.97 4.86
N THR A 134 -2.42 24.76 5.54
CA THR A 134 -2.12 25.32 6.87
C THR A 134 -2.29 26.84 6.88
N HIS A 135 -1.84 27.52 5.83
CA HIS A 135 -1.88 28.99 5.73
C HIS A 135 -3.29 29.54 5.47
N SER A 136 -4.23 28.70 5.04
CA SER A 136 -5.62 29.12 4.85
C SER A 136 -6.39 29.27 6.16
N ILE A 137 -5.92 28.64 7.25
CA ILE A 137 -6.56 28.65 8.57
C ILE A 137 -5.70 29.41 9.60
N ILE A 138 -4.38 29.32 9.49
CA ILE A 138 -3.45 29.85 10.49
C ILE A 138 -2.71 31.06 9.90
N MET A 139 -3.05 32.25 10.39
CA MET A 139 -2.43 33.51 9.94
C MET A 139 -0.97 33.65 10.37
N ASP A 140 -0.65 33.33 11.63
CA ASP A 140 0.72 33.27 12.17
C ASP A 140 1.10 31.81 12.44
N ALA A 141 1.48 31.12 11.37
CA ALA A 141 1.85 29.71 11.45
C ALA A 141 3.10 29.48 12.30
N ASP A 142 3.98 30.49 12.41
CA ASP A 142 5.23 30.33 13.12
C ASP A 142 5.05 30.33 14.63
N GLU A 143 4.35 31.34 15.16
CA GLU A 143 4.05 31.38 16.60
C GLU A 143 3.21 30.18 17.02
N PHE A 144 2.24 29.78 16.18
CA PHE A 144 1.39 28.63 16.42
C PHE A 144 2.21 27.34 16.52
N CYS A 145 3.08 27.06 15.54
CA CYS A 145 3.89 25.85 15.54
C CYS A 145 4.89 25.82 16.71
N GLU A 146 5.57 26.92 17.02
CA GLU A 146 6.51 26.96 18.17
C GLU A 146 5.83 26.62 19.50
N LYS A 147 4.61 27.11 19.72
CA LYS A 147 3.82 26.76 20.91
C LYS A 147 3.42 25.27 20.90
N LEU A 148 3.07 24.71 19.75
CA LEU A 148 2.78 23.27 19.62
C LEU A 148 3.99 22.40 19.96
N TYR A 149 5.21 22.76 19.55
CA TYR A 149 6.42 22.02 19.93
C TYR A 149 6.61 21.97 21.45
N ARG A 150 6.36 23.09 22.15
CA ARG A 150 6.42 23.12 23.62
C ARG A 150 5.39 22.19 24.25
N ILE A 151 4.16 22.16 23.72
CA ILE A 151 3.11 21.25 24.18
C ILE A 151 3.45 19.79 23.89
N ALA A 152 3.99 19.48 22.71
CA ALA A 152 4.41 18.13 22.35
C ALA A 152 5.50 17.61 23.30
N GLU A 153 6.44 18.46 23.72
CA GLU A 153 7.52 18.09 24.64
C GLU A 153 7.04 17.91 26.09
N VAL A 154 6.36 18.93 26.65
CA VAL A 154 6.08 19.03 28.10
C VAL A 154 4.61 19.27 28.45
N GLY A 155 3.69 19.01 27.52
CA GLY A 155 2.25 19.21 27.73
C GLY A 155 1.71 18.48 28.96
N PRO A 156 0.66 19.00 29.61
CA PRO A 156 0.17 18.49 30.90
C PRO A 156 -0.52 17.12 30.83
N SER A 157 -1.12 16.76 29.69
CA SER A 157 -1.82 15.49 29.49
C SER A 157 -1.23 14.70 28.33
N ARG A 158 -1.40 13.37 28.39
CA ARG A 158 -0.96 12.44 27.32
C ARG A 158 -1.68 12.74 26.01
N GLU A 159 -2.97 13.02 26.08
CA GLU A 159 -3.82 13.35 24.94
C GLU A 159 -3.33 14.60 24.23
N LEU A 160 -3.11 15.68 24.99
CA LEU A 160 -2.69 16.95 24.43
C LEU A 160 -1.28 16.87 23.81
N GLN A 161 -0.34 16.18 24.47
CA GLN A 161 0.98 15.91 23.88
C GLN A 161 0.88 15.16 22.54
N SER A 162 0.04 14.13 22.48
CA SER A 162 -0.12 13.28 21.30
C SER A 162 -0.80 14.03 20.14
N TYR A 163 -1.86 14.77 20.44
CA TYR A 163 -2.55 15.57 19.44
C TYR A 163 -1.67 16.72 18.93
N ALA A 164 -0.85 17.34 19.79
CA ALA A 164 0.12 18.35 19.37
C ALA A 164 1.16 17.76 18.40
N ILE A 165 1.67 16.55 18.64
CA ILE A 165 2.55 15.85 17.68
C ILE A 165 1.83 15.63 16.34
N GLY A 166 0.57 15.18 16.37
CA GLY A 166 -0.25 15.04 15.18
C GLY A 166 -0.44 16.35 14.41
N LEU A 167 -0.65 17.47 15.12
CA LEU A 167 -0.78 18.78 14.48
C LEU A 167 0.53 19.29 13.88
N ILE A 168 1.66 19.07 14.55
CA ILE A 168 2.97 19.40 13.99
C ILE A 168 3.20 18.62 12.68
N ALA A 169 2.75 17.36 12.64
CA ALA A 169 2.79 16.54 11.42
C ALA A 169 1.88 17.07 10.32
N ALA A 170 0.69 17.60 10.67
CA ALA A 170 -0.22 18.22 9.71
C ALA A 170 0.35 19.53 9.14
N CYS A 171 1.08 20.31 9.95
CA CYS A 171 1.76 21.54 9.53
C CYS A 171 3.13 21.30 8.88
N ASN A 172 3.35 20.13 8.24
CA ASN A 172 4.68 19.75 7.73
C ASN A 172 5.27 20.73 6.70
N GLU A 173 4.44 21.46 5.96
CA GLU A 173 4.86 22.46 4.98
C GLU A 173 5.66 23.59 5.66
N VAL A 174 5.32 23.91 6.91
CA VAL A 174 5.98 24.92 7.74
C VAL A 174 7.09 24.27 8.58
N THR A 175 6.79 23.16 9.26
CA THR A 175 7.65 22.57 10.30
C THR A 175 8.87 21.81 9.75
N ARG A 176 8.95 21.62 8.42
CA ARG A 176 10.15 21.14 7.72
C ARG A 176 11.19 22.24 7.44
N GLY A 177 10.83 23.51 7.62
CA GLY A 177 11.72 24.64 7.37
C GLY A 177 12.95 24.65 8.29
N ALA A 178 14.02 25.30 7.85
CA ALA A 178 15.29 25.36 8.60
C ALA A 178 15.13 25.95 10.03
N HIS A 179 14.15 26.85 10.22
CA HIS A 179 13.79 27.45 11.52
C HIS A 179 13.44 26.38 12.58
N TYR A 180 12.75 25.33 12.17
CA TYR A 180 12.29 24.25 13.07
C TYR A 180 13.31 23.15 13.28
N SER A 181 14.48 23.21 12.61
CA SER A 181 15.50 22.17 12.69
C SER A 181 15.89 21.86 14.15
N ALA A 182 16.21 22.89 14.94
CA ALA A 182 16.59 22.72 16.35
C ALA A 182 15.46 22.15 17.23
N LEU A 183 14.20 22.52 16.94
CA LEU A 183 13.03 22.00 17.65
C LEU A 183 12.80 20.51 17.30
N ASN A 184 12.95 20.16 16.02
CA ASN A 184 12.89 18.76 15.55
C ASN A 184 14.01 17.91 16.17
N THR A 185 15.27 18.39 16.17
CA THR A 185 16.40 17.67 16.78
C THR A 185 16.16 17.38 18.26
N ARG A 186 15.47 18.27 18.99
CA ARG A 186 15.09 18.05 20.40
C ARG A 186 13.91 17.10 20.57
N LEU A 187 12.88 17.21 19.73
CA LEU A 187 11.65 16.42 19.87
C LEU A 187 11.79 14.97 19.36
N ILE A 188 12.58 14.74 18.29
CA ILE A 188 12.80 13.41 17.69
C ILE A 188 13.16 12.31 18.73
N PRO A 189 14.18 12.46 19.59
CA PRO A 189 14.52 11.41 20.55
C PRO A 189 13.37 11.15 21.54
N VAL A 190 12.68 12.21 21.99
CA VAL A 190 11.55 12.10 22.92
C VAL A 190 10.42 11.27 22.31
N VAL A 191 10.06 11.53 21.06
CA VAL A 191 8.96 10.79 20.40
C VAL A 191 9.37 9.37 20.02
N LEU A 192 10.65 9.10 19.73
CA LEU A 192 11.14 7.74 19.50
C LEU A 192 11.08 6.88 20.77
N ASP A 193 11.42 7.45 21.92
CA ASP A 193 11.29 6.78 23.22
C ASP A 193 9.82 6.51 23.55
N ARG A 194 8.94 7.50 23.34
CA ARG A 194 7.48 7.31 23.48
C ARG A 194 6.97 6.21 22.53
N LEU A 195 7.44 6.17 21.29
CA LEU A 195 7.04 5.13 20.33
C LEU A 195 7.39 3.72 20.83
N LYS A 196 8.59 3.54 21.39
CA LYS A 196 9.03 2.27 22.00
C LYS A 196 8.17 1.89 23.21
N GLU A 197 7.93 2.84 24.11
CA GLU A 197 7.10 2.63 25.31
C GLU A 197 5.67 2.22 24.94
N ARG A 198 5.07 2.92 23.96
CA ARG A 198 3.72 2.62 23.48
C ARG A 198 3.64 1.28 22.77
N GLN A 199 4.65 0.92 21.98
CA GLN A 199 4.72 -0.41 21.38
C GLN A 199 4.74 -1.52 22.44
N GLN A 200 5.52 -1.35 23.50
CA GLN A 200 5.58 -2.34 24.58
C GLN A 200 4.27 -2.42 25.37
N THR A 201 3.62 -1.27 25.59
CA THR A 201 2.30 -1.19 26.23
C THR A 201 1.24 -1.92 25.40
N MET A 202 1.15 -1.62 24.10
CA MET A 202 0.24 -2.27 23.16
C MET A 202 0.45 -3.79 23.13
N ARG A 203 1.70 -4.23 23.16
CA ARG A 203 2.03 -5.67 23.21
C ARG A 203 1.50 -6.34 24.48
N ASN A 204 1.62 -5.67 25.63
CA ASN A 204 1.11 -6.19 26.90
C ASN A 204 -0.43 -6.24 26.90
N GLU A 205 -1.09 -5.19 26.39
CA GLU A 205 -2.55 -5.13 26.22
C GLU A 205 -3.06 -6.32 25.40
N TYR A 206 -2.42 -6.60 24.25
CA TYR A 206 -2.79 -7.72 23.39
C TYR A 206 -2.61 -9.10 24.03
N VAL A 207 -1.59 -9.28 24.86
CA VAL A 207 -1.37 -10.53 25.61
C VAL A 207 -2.49 -10.75 26.63
N GLU A 208 -2.90 -9.69 27.34
CA GLU A 208 -3.98 -9.78 28.32
C GLU A 208 -5.35 -9.98 27.65
N GLU A 209 -5.61 -9.32 26.52
CA GLU A 209 -6.80 -9.58 25.71
C GLU A 209 -6.88 -11.04 25.26
N ASP A 210 -5.77 -11.61 24.78
CA ASP A 210 -5.74 -13.01 24.36
C ASP A 210 -5.98 -13.94 25.54
N ARG A 211 -5.34 -13.67 26.69
CA ARG A 211 -5.56 -14.42 27.94
C ARG A 211 -7.04 -14.44 28.32
N GLN A 212 -7.71 -13.28 28.25
CA GLN A 212 -9.15 -13.16 28.53
C GLN A 212 -10.01 -13.91 27.50
N LYS A 213 -9.68 -13.82 26.20
CA LYS A 213 -10.39 -14.57 25.14
C LYS A 213 -10.27 -16.08 25.34
N PHE A 214 -9.09 -16.58 25.71
CA PHE A 214 -8.88 -18.00 26.02
C PHE A 214 -9.62 -18.43 27.30
N ALA A 215 -9.68 -17.58 28.32
CA ALA A 215 -10.44 -17.86 29.55
C ALA A 215 -11.95 -17.91 29.32
N ASN A 216 -12.47 -17.10 28.39
CA ASN A 216 -13.90 -17.00 28.09
C ASN A 216 -14.38 -17.97 26.98
N MET A 217 -13.49 -18.76 26.38
CA MET A 217 -13.86 -19.70 25.33
C MET A 217 -14.66 -20.87 25.94
N PRO A 218 -15.91 -21.13 25.52
CA PRO A 218 -16.70 -22.24 26.04
C PRO A 218 -16.03 -23.55 25.63
N THR A 219 -15.42 -24.23 26.60
CA THR A 219 -14.81 -25.53 26.38
C THR A 219 -15.91 -26.57 26.19
N SER A 220 -16.21 -26.93 24.94
CA SER A 220 -17.10 -28.04 24.57
C SER A 220 -16.66 -29.42 25.12
N PHE A 221 -15.51 -29.48 25.81
CA PHE A 221 -14.98 -30.67 26.49
C PHE A 221 -15.11 -30.64 28.03
N ALA A 222 -15.57 -29.54 28.63
CA ALA A 222 -15.75 -29.47 30.08
C ALA A 222 -16.86 -30.41 30.60
N HIS A 223 -17.81 -30.79 29.73
CA HIS A 223 -18.86 -31.74 30.09
C HIS A 223 -18.34 -33.18 30.20
N LEU A 224 -17.34 -33.56 29.38
CA LEU A 224 -16.76 -34.91 29.40
C LEU A 224 -15.87 -35.14 30.64
N GLN A 225 -15.11 -34.13 31.09
CA GLN A 225 -14.37 -34.22 32.35
C GLN A 225 -15.28 -34.25 33.59
N ARG A 226 -16.50 -33.69 33.49
CA ARG A 226 -17.49 -33.73 34.58
C ARG A 226 -18.16 -35.10 34.68
N GLU A 227 -18.35 -35.79 33.56
CA GLU A 227 -18.86 -37.17 33.51
C GLU A 227 -17.79 -38.20 33.93
N GLU A 228 -16.51 -37.99 33.62
CA GLU A 228 -15.41 -38.81 34.14
C GLU A 228 -15.19 -38.65 35.65
N ARG A 229 -15.52 -37.49 36.22
CA ARG A 229 -15.46 -37.27 37.68
C ARG A 229 -16.65 -37.90 38.42
N LYS A 230 -17.87 -37.84 37.84
CA LYS A 230 -19.04 -38.54 38.41
C LYS A 230 -18.92 -40.07 38.36
N SER A 231 -18.26 -40.62 37.35
CA SER A 231 -18.02 -42.07 37.25
C SER A 231 -16.91 -42.60 38.16
N ARG A 232 -16.15 -41.72 38.85
CA ARG A 232 -15.11 -42.09 39.82
C ARG A 232 -15.59 -42.06 41.28
N GLU A 233 -16.72 -41.45 41.60
CA GLU A 233 -17.26 -41.38 42.98
C GLU A 233 -18.09 -42.61 43.38
N ASP A 234 -18.47 -43.48 42.44
CA ASP A 234 -19.28 -44.70 42.69
C ASP A 234 -18.46 -46.01 42.71
N ARG A 235 -17.32 -46.05 43.42
CA ARG A 235 -16.65 -47.32 43.74
C ARG A 235 -16.43 -47.48 45.25
N PRO A 236 -17.05 -48.48 45.90
CA PRO A 236 -16.84 -48.72 47.31
C PRO A 236 -15.47 -49.33 47.59
N SER A 237 -14.82 -48.76 48.60
CA SER A 237 -13.52 -49.12 49.17
C SER A 237 -13.44 -50.58 49.62
N ARG A 238 -12.32 -51.26 49.32
CA ARG A 238 -11.87 -52.46 50.04
C ARG A 238 -10.46 -52.24 50.58
N HIS A 239 -10.36 -52.34 51.91
CA HIS A 239 -9.15 -52.27 52.73
C HIS A 239 -8.17 -53.45 52.48
N HIS A 240 -6.87 -53.16 52.50
CA HIS A 240 -5.80 -53.87 53.24
C HIS A 240 -4.54 -52.98 53.21
N LYS A 241 -4.16 -52.32 54.31
CA LYS A 241 -3.30 -52.70 55.46
C LYS A 241 -1.81 -52.90 55.12
N THR A 242 -0.99 -52.03 55.75
CA THR A 242 0.34 -52.25 56.40
C THR A 242 1.51 -52.63 55.46
N ASP A 243 2.75 -52.10 55.50
CA ASP A 243 3.65 -51.54 56.53
C ASP A 243 4.74 -50.69 55.82
N ALA A 244 5.12 -49.50 56.29
CA ALA A 244 6.24 -49.16 57.20
C ALA A 244 7.58 -48.76 56.54
N ASN A 245 8.16 -47.68 57.10
CA ASN A 245 9.51 -47.11 56.97
C ASN A 245 9.93 -46.49 55.62
N GLY A 246 10.57 -45.33 55.54
CA GLY A 246 11.16 -44.44 56.54
C GLY A 246 12.25 -43.57 55.87
N SER A 247 12.51 -42.40 56.45
CA SER A 247 13.66 -41.47 56.23
C SER A 247 13.73 -40.56 54.98
N ARG A 248 13.42 -39.27 55.25
CA ARG A 248 14.29 -38.06 55.11
C ARG A 248 15.44 -38.11 54.10
N SER A 249 15.49 -37.15 53.16
CA SER A 249 16.47 -36.01 53.14
C SER A 249 16.30 -35.15 51.87
N GLN A 250 16.65 -33.87 52.01
CA GLN A 250 16.73 -32.78 51.02
C GLN A 250 17.60 -33.19 49.80
N ASP A 251 17.49 -32.67 48.57
CA ASP A 251 17.51 -31.28 48.12
C ASP A 251 17.19 -31.16 46.60
N THR A 252 16.61 -30.03 46.18
CA THR A 252 16.65 -29.33 44.87
C THR A 252 16.47 -30.08 43.52
N PRO A 253 15.68 -29.54 42.55
CA PRO A 253 15.80 -29.92 41.15
C PRO A 253 16.41 -28.80 40.29
N LYS A 254 17.60 -29.04 39.72
CA LYS A 254 18.06 -28.39 38.48
C LYS A 254 18.10 -29.41 37.34
N LYS A 255 17.17 -29.23 36.41
CA LYS A 255 17.31 -29.18 34.94
C LYS A 255 18.29 -30.12 34.20
N ILE A 256 17.69 -30.80 33.20
CA ILE A 256 18.14 -31.07 31.81
C ILE A 256 18.99 -32.33 31.54
N SER A 257 18.47 -33.20 30.66
CA SER A 257 19.12 -34.03 29.60
C SER A 257 18.25 -35.29 29.38
N SER A 258 17.69 -35.57 28.20
CA SER A 258 18.25 -35.99 26.90
C SER A 258 18.66 -37.47 26.79
N SER A 259 18.25 -38.08 25.67
CA SER A 259 18.78 -39.30 25.05
C SER A 259 18.33 -40.63 25.68
N ARG A 260 18.23 -41.79 25.00
CA ARG A 260 18.96 -42.44 23.88
C ARG A 260 18.00 -43.53 23.35
N ARG A 261 17.82 -43.79 22.05
CA ARG A 261 18.67 -44.49 21.05
C ARG A 261 19.06 -45.93 21.43
N ASN A 262 18.68 -46.88 20.55
CA ASN A 262 19.43 -48.01 19.97
C ASN A 262 18.42 -49.13 19.60
N THR A 263 18.51 -49.86 18.49
CA THR A 263 19.65 -50.67 17.99
C THR A 263 19.43 -51.07 16.50
N VAL A 264 20.46 -50.92 15.64
CA VAL A 264 21.19 -51.98 14.86
C VAL A 264 20.47 -52.54 13.63
N SER A 265 21.02 -52.74 12.42
CA SER A 265 22.23 -52.34 11.66
C SER A 265 22.15 -52.97 10.25
N ASN A 266 22.63 -52.27 9.21
CA ASN A 266 23.24 -52.75 7.93
C ASN A 266 22.48 -53.74 7.02
N ALA A 267 22.58 -53.78 5.68
CA ALA A 267 23.17 -52.97 4.61
C ALA A 267 22.73 -53.58 3.24
N HIS A 268 22.99 -52.84 2.15
CA HIS A 268 23.05 -53.24 0.72
C HIS A 268 21.82 -53.21 -0.21
N ASP A 269 21.96 -52.33 -1.22
CA ASP A 269 21.71 -52.42 -2.67
C ASP A 269 20.33 -52.74 -3.27
N GLY A 270 19.96 -51.94 -4.29
CA GLY A 270 19.11 -52.38 -5.41
C GLY A 270 17.86 -51.53 -5.71
N VAL A 271 17.90 -50.76 -6.80
CA VAL A 271 16.73 -50.34 -7.63
C VAL A 271 16.30 -51.56 -8.49
N PRO A 272 15.08 -51.75 -9.10
CA PRO A 272 13.87 -50.91 -9.30
C PRO A 272 12.47 -51.57 -9.06
N SER A 273 11.39 -50.77 -9.23
CA SER A 273 10.05 -51.09 -9.80
C SER A 273 9.16 -52.19 -9.18
N SER A 274 7.92 -51.81 -8.80
CA SER A 274 6.64 -52.42 -9.23
C SER A 274 5.50 -52.17 -8.21
N ALA A 275 4.35 -51.72 -8.71
CA ALA A 275 3.05 -51.86 -8.05
C ALA A 275 2.42 -53.23 -8.39
N PRO A 276 1.19 -53.57 -7.94
CA PRO A 276 0.57 -53.62 -6.61
C PRO A 276 0.15 -55.09 -6.26
N PRO A 277 -0.74 -55.36 -5.29
CA PRO A 277 -1.96 -56.06 -5.70
C PRO A 277 -3.27 -55.71 -4.96
N ARG A 278 -4.34 -55.82 -5.76
CA ARG A 278 -5.78 -55.90 -5.43
C ARG A 278 -6.17 -57.19 -4.71
N LYS A 279 -7.38 -57.21 -4.12
CA LYS A 279 -8.53 -58.14 -4.38
C LYS A 279 -9.56 -57.97 -3.23
N ARG A 280 -10.89 -58.07 -3.35
CA ARG A 280 -11.84 -58.58 -4.38
C ARG A 280 -13.27 -58.10 -3.98
N ALA A 281 -14.12 -57.61 -4.90
CA ALA A 281 -15.19 -58.31 -5.65
C ALA A 281 -16.46 -58.63 -4.81
N LYS A 282 -17.72 -58.50 -5.23
CA LYS A 282 -18.49 -58.71 -6.50
C LYS A 282 -19.82 -57.90 -6.36
N MET A 283 -20.45 -57.24 -7.34
CA MET A 283 -20.95 -57.58 -8.69
C MET A 283 -22.41 -58.11 -8.71
N ASN A 284 -23.31 -57.33 -9.35
CA ASN A 284 -24.38 -57.67 -10.31
C ASN A 284 -25.31 -56.44 -10.40
N GLY A 285 -25.73 -55.88 -11.53
CA GLY A 285 -25.79 -56.31 -12.92
C GLY A 285 -27.24 -56.20 -13.41
N GLY A 286 -27.54 -55.42 -14.45
CA GLY A 286 -28.86 -55.42 -15.11
C GLY A 286 -29.21 -54.13 -15.87
N ALA A 287 -29.51 -54.27 -17.15
CA ALA A 287 -29.55 -53.22 -18.17
C ALA A 287 -30.97 -52.69 -18.51
N THR A 288 -30.98 -51.49 -19.11
CA THR A 288 -31.85 -50.98 -20.21
C THR A 288 -33.39 -51.04 -20.09
N HIS A 289 -34.05 -49.88 -20.24
CA HIS A 289 -35.06 -49.63 -21.28
C HIS A 289 -35.46 -48.14 -21.37
N SER A 290 -35.60 -47.65 -22.61
CA SER A 290 -36.16 -46.37 -23.02
C SER A 290 -37.71 -46.40 -23.05
N LEU A 291 -38.36 -45.22 -22.98
CA LEU A 291 -39.64 -44.77 -23.61
C LEU A 291 -40.11 -43.48 -22.86
N GLU A 292 -40.09 -42.31 -23.51
CA GLU A 292 -41.25 -41.56 -24.06
C GLU A 292 -42.25 -41.08 -22.99
N GLU A 293 -42.28 -39.79 -22.64
CA GLU A 293 -42.98 -38.66 -23.28
C GLU A 293 -44.28 -38.32 -22.52
N HIS A 294 -44.39 -37.10 -21.96
CA HIS A 294 -45.64 -36.35 -22.06
C HIS A 294 -45.45 -34.85 -21.76
N GLU A 295 -45.60 -34.09 -22.83
CA GLU A 295 -45.67 -32.65 -22.94
C GLU A 295 -47.08 -32.13 -22.60
N LYS A 296 -47.20 -31.07 -21.79
CA LYS A 296 -48.32 -30.10 -21.84
C LYS A 296 -47.82 -28.69 -21.53
N THR A 297 -47.74 -27.86 -22.56
CA THR A 297 -47.77 -26.39 -22.49
C THR A 297 -49.17 -25.91 -22.96
N PRO A 298 -49.52 -24.60 -23.06
CA PRO A 298 -49.05 -23.38 -22.38
C PRO A 298 -50.23 -22.50 -21.87
N ARG A 299 -49.99 -21.49 -21.04
CA ARG A 299 -50.75 -20.21 -21.10
C ARG A 299 -49.87 -19.01 -20.77
N ARG A 300 -49.59 -18.20 -21.81
CA ARG A 300 -48.98 -16.87 -21.78
C ARG A 300 -49.98 -15.82 -21.29
N LYS A 301 -49.59 -14.93 -20.37
CA LYS A 301 -49.82 -13.47 -20.46
C LYS A 301 -48.65 -12.68 -19.81
N LYS A 302 -48.15 -11.72 -20.58
CA LYS A 302 -47.14 -10.64 -20.35
C LYS A 302 -47.56 -9.72 -19.18
N ALA A 303 -46.77 -8.85 -18.53
CA ALA A 303 -45.35 -8.51 -18.46
C ALA A 303 -45.19 -7.44 -17.35
N SER A 304 -44.06 -7.38 -16.65
CA SER A 304 -43.41 -6.11 -16.26
C SER A 304 -41.99 -6.38 -15.72
N LYS A 305 -41.06 -5.50 -16.11
CA LYS A 305 -39.62 -5.50 -15.80
C LYS A 305 -39.37 -5.41 -14.28
N ALA A 306 -38.56 -6.32 -13.76
CA ALA A 306 -37.74 -6.10 -12.57
C ALA A 306 -36.33 -6.62 -12.87
N THR A 307 -35.34 -5.79 -12.54
CA THR A 307 -33.90 -6.02 -12.61
C THR A 307 -33.53 -7.32 -11.91
N ALA A 308 -32.90 -8.24 -12.63
CA ALA A 308 -32.38 -9.48 -12.05
C ALA A 308 -31.12 -9.16 -11.25
N ASP A 309 -31.20 -9.38 -9.95
CA ASP A 309 -30.05 -9.50 -9.05
C ASP A 309 -29.09 -10.55 -9.61
N ILE A 310 -27.85 -10.13 -9.83
CA ILE A 310 -26.75 -11.02 -10.16
C ILE A 310 -26.28 -11.61 -8.83
N GLU A 311 -26.60 -12.87 -8.57
CA GLU A 311 -26.05 -13.61 -7.43
C GLU A 311 -24.51 -13.62 -7.52
N PRO A 312 -23.79 -13.21 -6.46
CA PRO A 312 -22.34 -13.23 -6.46
C PRO A 312 -21.83 -14.67 -6.33
N VAL A 313 -20.92 -15.03 -7.23
CA VAL A 313 -20.21 -16.32 -7.26
C VAL A 313 -19.55 -16.59 -5.90
N ASP A 314 -19.87 -17.75 -5.34
CA ASP A 314 -19.38 -18.25 -4.05
C ASP A 314 -17.87 -18.57 -4.11
N ASN A 315 -17.06 -17.65 -3.57
CA ASN A 315 -15.62 -17.83 -3.41
C ASN A 315 -15.23 -18.53 -2.09
N GLY A 316 -16.15 -19.25 -1.43
CA GLY A 316 -15.82 -20.09 -0.27
C GLY A 316 -15.34 -19.33 0.97
N TRP A 317 -15.53 -18.01 1.03
CA TRP A 317 -15.24 -17.20 2.21
C TRP A 317 -16.53 -16.95 3.00
N SER A 318 -16.56 -17.45 4.24
CA SER A 318 -17.67 -17.24 5.16
C SER A 318 -17.88 -15.75 5.47
N ASN A 319 -19.14 -15.32 5.65
CA ASN A 319 -19.50 -13.93 5.97
C ASN A 319 -18.73 -13.38 7.19
N SER A 320 -18.44 -14.23 8.20
CA SER A 320 -17.64 -13.87 9.37
C SER A 320 -16.20 -13.46 9.04
N SER A 321 -15.59 -14.09 8.04
CA SER A 321 -14.22 -13.79 7.59
C SER A 321 -14.19 -12.48 6.79
N ARG A 322 -15.25 -12.16 6.04
CA ARG A 322 -15.40 -10.86 5.36
C ARG A 322 -15.61 -9.72 6.34
N THR A 323 -16.40 -9.93 7.40
CA THR A 323 -16.58 -8.91 8.46
C THR A 323 -15.31 -8.73 9.30
N GLN A 324 -14.54 -9.79 9.55
CA GLN A 324 -13.22 -9.70 10.20
C GLN A 324 -12.22 -8.99 9.30
N LEU A 325 -12.18 -9.31 8.00
CA LEU A 325 -11.35 -8.59 7.04
C LEU A 325 -11.74 -7.11 7.01
N ASN A 326 -13.02 -6.75 6.93
CA ASN A 326 -13.45 -5.35 6.95
C ASN A 326 -13.09 -4.61 8.27
N LYS A 327 -13.11 -5.30 9.42
CA LYS A 327 -12.64 -4.75 10.70
C LYS A 327 -11.12 -4.57 10.75
N ILE A 328 -10.36 -5.51 10.15
CA ILE A 328 -8.90 -5.48 10.05
C ILE A 328 -8.43 -4.46 8.99
N THR A 329 -9.18 -4.29 7.90
CA THR A 329 -8.84 -3.48 6.73
C THR A 329 -9.13 -2.00 6.95
N TYR A 330 -10.14 -1.64 7.74
CA TYR A 330 -10.54 -0.24 7.85
C TYR A 330 -10.35 0.43 9.20
N GLY A 331 -10.17 -0.31 10.32
CA GLY A 331 -9.88 0.19 11.68
C GLY A 331 -10.54 1.54 12.06
N ARG A 332 -11.56 1.55 12.94
CA ARG A 332 -12.32 2.77 13.26
C ARG A 332 -11.38 3.95 13.56
N HIS A 333 -11.40 4.96 12.69
CA HIS A 333 -10.64 6.19 12.93
C HIS A 333 -11.35 6.95 14.04
N SER A 334 -10.66 7.12 15.17
CA SER A 334 -11.11 8.00 16.23
C SER A 334 -9.91 8.45 17.04
N LEU A 335 -9.87 9.73 17.37
CA LEU A 335 -8.83 10.31 18.21
C LEU A 335 -9.13 10.08 19.69
N PHE A 336 -10.41 9.95 20.07
CA PHE A 336 -10.83 9.74 21.46
C PHE A 336 -11.76 8.53 21.63
N PRO A 337 -11.50 7.64 22.62
CA PRO A 337 -10.39 7.67 23.56
C PRO A 337 -9.04 7.45 22.85
N LEU A 338 -7.98 8.11 23.34
CA LEU A 338 -6.65 7.98 22.74
C LEU A 338 -6.08 6.58 22.99
N THR A 339 -6.18 5.75 21.97
CA THR A 339 -5.63 4.39 21.99
C THR A 339 -4.11 4.41 21.83
N THR A 340 -3.45 3.38 22.36
CA THR A 340 -2.01 3.16 22.19
C THR A 340 -1.62 3.06 20.71
N VAL A 341 -2.49 2.51 19.87
CA VAL A 341 -2.32 2.43 18.42
C VAL A 341 -2.36 3.80 17.76
N MET A 342 -3.34 4.65 18.12
CA MET A 342 -3.46 5.98 17.55
C MET A 342 -2.26 6.86 17.90
N GLU A 343 -1.78 6.82 19.15
CA GLU A 343 -0.58 7.57 19.55
C GLU A 343 0.66 7.18 18.74
N GLN A 344 0.88 5.87 18.50
CA GLN A 344 1.97 5.40 17.65
C GLN A 344 1.82 5.91 16.20
N ARG A 345 0.59 5.96 15.67
CA ARG A 345 0.31 6.50 14.33
C ARG A 345 0.63 8.00 14.25
N LEU A 346 0.20 8.80 15.23
CA LEU A 346 0.51 10.25 15.26
C LEU A 346 2.03 10.51 15.32
N ILE A 347 2.76 9.72 16.12
CA ILE A 347 4.22 9.80 16.16
C ILE A 347 4.84 9.47 14.80
N MET A 348 4.41 8.39 14.14
CA MET A 348 4.94 8.03 12.82
C MET A 348 4.59 9.06 11.74
N GLN A 349 3.40 9.66 11.80
CA GLN A 349 3.00 10.73 10.89
C GLN A 349 3.91 11.96 11.05
N TYR A 350 4.32 12.30 12.27
CA TYR A 350 5.31 13.35 12.52
C TYR A 350 6.72 12.99 12.01
N LEU A 351 7.17 11.75 12.23
CA LEU A 351 8.52 11.32 11.85
C LEU A 351 8.68 11.12 10.33
N THR A 352 7.61 10.72 9.63
CA THR A 352 7.63 10.42 8.20
C THR A 352 8.19 11.56 7.32
N PRO A 353 7.67 12.80 7.38
CA PRO A 353 8.19 13.92 6.58
C PRO A 353 9.62 14.33 6.96
N LEU A 354 10.06 13.99 8.18
CA LEU A 354 11.42 14.23 8.64
C LEU A 354 12.43 13.16 8.15
N GLY A 355 11.94 12.09 7.52
CA GLY A 355 12.73 10.94 7.03
C GLY A 355 13.92 11.31 6.15
N GLU A 356 13.82 12.40 5.40
CA GLU A 356 14.87 12.87 4.48
C GLU A 356 16.04 13.54 5.21
N PHE A 357 15.87 13.96 6.46
CA PHE A 357 16.90 14.65 7.23
C PHE A 357 17.89 13.68 7.89
N GLN A 358 19.18 14.04 7.86
CA GLN A 358 20.27 13.22 8.43
C GLN A 358 20.18 13.08 9.96
N ASP A 359 19.64 14.08 10.65
CA ASP A 359 19.48 14.07 12.10
C ASP A 359 18.56 12.93 12.55
N LEU A 360 17.43 12.75 11.84
CA LEU A 360 16.53 11.64 12.13
C LEU A 360 17.17 10.29 11.84
N LEU A 361 17.90 10.16 10.72
CA LEU A 361 18.63 8.92 10.42
C LEU A 361 19.61 8.55 11.54
N THR A 362 20.33 9.53 12.07
CA THR A 362 21.29 9.32 13.18
C THR A 362 20.57 8.84 14.42
N ALA A 363 19.50 9.53 14.82
CA ALA A 363 18.68 9.14 15.97
C ALA A 363 18.08 7.73 15.82
N ILE A 364 17.61 7.36 14.62
CA ILE A 364 17.05 6.03 14.33
C ILE A 364 18.08 4.92 14.48
N ILE A 365 19.30 5.15 14.00
CA ILE A 365 20.41 4.19 14.09
C ILE A 365 20.85 4.02 15.54
N GLU A 366 21.06 5.13 16.27
CA GLU A 366 21.46 5.12 17.69
C GLU A 366 20.42 4.44 18.58
N ASN A 367 19.14 4.60 18.25
CA ASN A 367 18.04 4.00 18.98
C ASN A 367 17.73 2.55 18.59
N GLU A 368 18.49 1.95 17.68
CA GLU A 368 18.25 0.60 17.12
C GLU A 368 16.80 0.41 16.60
N SER A 369 16.18 1.48 16.11
CA SER A 369 14.74 1.50 15.82
C SER A 369 14.36 0.65 14.60
N ILE A 370 15.33 0.13 13.84
CA ILE A 370 15.04 -0.76 12.69
C ILE A 370 14.29 -2.01 13.13
N ASP A 371 14.65 -2.64 14.26
CA ASP A 371 13.95 -3.86 14.70
C ASP A 371 12.50 -3.57 15.10
N LEU A 372 12.27 -2.38 15.67
CA LEU A 372 10.94 -1.88 15.97
C LEU A 372 10.13 -1.65 14.68
N LEU A 373 10.72 -1.05 13.64
CA LEU A 373 10.07 -0.87 12.33
C LEU A 373 9.75 -2.22 11.68
N LEU A 374 10.65 -3.20 11.77
CA LEU A 374 10.42 -4.56 11.27
C LEU A 374 9.34 -5.31 12.04
N TYR A 375 9.13 -4.99 13.33
CA TYR A 375 8.03 -5.54 14.13
C TYR A 375 6.66 -5.10 13.59
N TYR A 376 6.53 -3.83 13.18
CA TYR A 376 5.28 -3.26 12.66
C TYR A 376 4.88 -3.80 11.27
N LEU A 377 5.82 -4.36 10.50
CA LEU A 377 5.54 -4.95 9.19
C LEU A 377 4.65 -6.20 9.26
N ASP A 378 4.57 -6.86 10.42
CA ASP A 378 3.74 -8.04 10.62
C ASP A 378 2.38 -7.66 11.21
N LEU A 379 1.32 -7.89 10.43
CA LEU A 379 -0.05 -7.59 10.84
C LEU A 379 -0.48 -8.38 12.08
N ASN A 380 0.11 -9.56 12.33
CA ASN A 380 -0.19 -10.33 13.54
C ASN A 380 0.33 -9.65 14.81
N ASN A 381 1.38 -8.84 14.68
CA ASN A 381 1.97 -8.09 15.78
C ASN A 381 1.21 -6.80 16.07
N THR A 382 0.74 -6.11 15.02
CA THR A 382 0.06 -4.82 15.15
C THR A 382 -1.44 -4.96 15.38
N ARG A 383 -2.08 -5.99 14.81
CA ARG A 383 -3.55 -6.18 14.75
C ARG A 383 -4.31 -5.02 14.12
N ASP A 384 -3.59 -4.09 13.49
CA ASP A 384 -4.12 -2.86 12.89
C ASP A 384 -3.33 -2.56 11.60
N VAL A 385 -4.03 -2.59 10.47
CA VAL A 385 -3.43 -2.36 9.15
C VAL A 385 -2.96 -0.93 8.95
N ARG A 386 -3.61 0.06 9.58
CA ARG A 386 -3.25 1.47 9.45
C ARG A 386 -1.96 1.75 10.20
N LEU A 387 -1.77 1.13 11.37
CA LEU A 387 -0.49 1.21 12.07
C LEU A 387 0.64 0.58 11.25
N THR A 388 0.40 -0.60 10.66
CA THR A 388 1.36 -1.22 9.73
C THR A 388 1.62 -0.31 8.52
N HIS A 389 0.60 0.33 7.97
CA HIS A 389 0.72 1.25 6.85
C HIS A 389 1.56 2.50 7.21
N GLU A 390 1.31 3.17 8.34
CA GLU A 390 2.13 4.31 8.79
C GLU A 390 3.59 3.89 9.02
N ALA A 391 3.83 2.70 9.55
CA ALA A 391 5.18 2.18 9.71
C ALA A 391 5.87 1.97 8.36
N ILE A 392 5.16 1.47 7.35
CA ILE A 392 5.69 1.29 6.00
C ILE A 392 5.97 2.65 5.34
N ARG A 393 5.09 3.65 5.51
CA ARG A 393 5.33 5.03 5.04
C ARG A 393 6.58 5.61 5.67
N PHE A 394 6.76 5.41 6.98
CA PHE A 394 7.96 5.87 7.66
C PHE A 394 9.22 5.12 7.18
N ILE A 395 9.15 3.81 6.97
CA ILE A 395 10.24 3.04 6.35
C ILE A 395 10.55 3.58 4.95
N ALA A 396 9.54 3.88 4.14
CA ALA A 396 9.71 4.43 2.80
C ALA A 396 10.49 5.76 2.83
N SER A 397 10.17 6.68 3.73
CA SER A 397 10.89 7.95 3.83
C SER A 397 12.35 7.79 4.27
N LEU A 398 12.67 6.76 5.06
CA LEU A 398 14.04 6.44 5.47
C LEU A 398 14.85 5.73 4.37
N LEU A 399 14.21 5.02 3.43
CA LEU A 399 14.87 4.27 2.36
C LEU A 399 15.61 5.15 1.34
N VAL A 400 15.35 6.47 1.34
CA VAL A 400 16.13 7.45 0.57
C VAL A 400 17.60 7.45 1.00
N HIS A 401 17.88 7.10 2.27
CA HIS A 401 19.23 6.99 2.80
C HIS A 401 19.85 5.63 2.53
N ARG A 402 20.92 5.61 1.73
CA ARG A 402 21.67 4.39 1.41
C ARG A 402 22.09 3.58 2.65
N LYS A 403 22.54 4.25 3.71
CA LYS A 403 22.96 3.60 4.96
C LYS A 403 21.81 2.84 5.62
N PHE A 404 20.62 3.45 5.66
CA PHE A 404 19.40 2.78 6.14
C PHE A 404 18.99 1.63 5.22
N ALA A 405 18.98 1.85 3.90
CA ALA A 405 18.60 0.82 2.93
C ALA A 405 19.47 -0.44 3.03
N PHE A 406 20.80 -0.30 3.15
CA PHE A 406 21.69 -1.45 3.38
C PHE A 406 21.43 -2.13 4.72
N ALA A 407 21.21 -1.37 5.80
CA ALA A 407 20.88 -1.94 7.11
C ALA A 407 19.54 -2.70 7.08
N PHE A 408 18.54 -2.15 6.38
CA PHE A 408 17.24 -2.78 6.17
C PHE A 408 17.35 -4.10 5.40
N ILE A 409 18.13 -4.12 4.31
CA ILE A 409 18.43 -5.35 3.56
C ILE A 409 19.16 -6.36 4.46
N ALA A 410 20.19 -5.94 5.18
CA ALA A 410 20.98 -6.81 6.06
C ALA A 410 20.14 -7.45 7.17
N LYS A 411 19.12 -6.74 7.69
CA LYS A 411 18.18 -7.27 8.69
C LYS A 411 17.00 -8.06 8.11
N ARG A 412 17.06 -8.44 6.84
CA ARG A 412 15.99 -9.16 6.12
C ARG A 412 14.68 -8.38 6.07
N GLY A 413 14.79 -7.07 5.93
CA GLY A 413 13.65 -6.16 5.85
C GLY A 413 12.85 -6.36 4.57
N VAL A 414 13.52 -6.62 3.44
CA VAL A 414 12.87 -6.86 2.14
C VAL A 414 11.98 -8.11 2.21
N GLU A 415 12.46 -9.21 2.80
CA GLU A 415 11.66 -10.44 2.93
C GLU A 415 10.48 -10.26 3.88
N ARG A 416 10.58 -9.42 4.92
CA ARG A 416 9.44 -9.08 5.77
C ARG A 416 8.44 -8.20 5.04
N LEU A 417 8.92 -7.23 4.26
CA LEU A 417 8.09 -6.34 3.46
C LEU A 417 7.24 -7.12 2.45
N MET A 418 7.77 -8.19 1.85
CA MET A 418 7.03 -9.04 0.91
C MET A 418 5.93 -9.90 1.57
N LYS A 419 5.88 -9.97 2.91
CA LYS A 419 4.82 -10.68 3.66
C LYS A 419 3.63 -9.80 4.01
N VAL A 420 3.71 -8.49 3.76
CA VAL A 420 2.57 -7.58 3.92
C VAL A 420 1.43 -8.06 3.01
N VAL A 421 0.19 -7.99 3.51
CA VAL A 421 -0.99 -8.46 2.77
C VAL A 421 -1.21 -7.60 1.53
N LYS A 422 -1.20 -8.23 0.36
CA LYS A 422 -1.25 -7.55 -0.95
C LYS A 422 -2.56 -6.81 -1.20
N GLU A 423 -3.66 -7.33 -0.66
CA GLU A 423 -5.01 -6.79 -0.78
C GLU A 423 -5.28 -5.63 0.19
N SER A 424 -4.31 -5.28 1.04
CA SER A 424 -4.49 -4.24 2.06
C SER A 424 -4.00 -2.86 1.59
N MET A 425 -4.49 -1.79 2.21
CA MET A 425 -4.00 -0.42 1.99
C MET A 425 -2.48 -0.26 2.29
N ALA A 426 -1.93 -1.10 3.18
CA ALA A 426 -0.51 -1.12 3.50
C ALA A 426 0.38 -1.49 2.29
N SER A 427 -0.19 -2.19 1.31
CA SER A 427 0.51 -2.61 0.09
C SER A 427 0.93 -1.43 -0.81
N VAL A 428 0.23 -0.29 -0.72
CA VAL A 428 0.60 0.94 -1.42
C VAL A 428 1.95 1.45 -0.91
N GLY A 429 2.16 1.46 0.40
CA GLY A 429 3.46 1.79 0.99
C GLY A 429 4.57 0.82 0.59
N VAL A 430 4.27 -0.48 0.43
CA VAL A 430 5.24 -1.48 -0.04
C VAL A 430 5.75 -1.11 -1.43
N SER A 431 4.87 -0.66 -2.33
CA SER A 431 5.24 -0.22 -3.67
C SER A 431 6.23 0.96 -3.63
N THR A 432 6.02 1.91 -2.72
CA THR A 432 6.90 3.07 -2.52
C THR A 432 8.24 2.65 -1.94
N CYS A 433 8.27 1.72 -0.98
CA CYS A 433 9.51 1.14 -0.47
C CYS A 433 10.33 0.45 -1.58
N LEU A 434 9.68 -0.35 -2.43
CA LEU A 434 10.34 -1.00 -3.57
C LEU A 434 10.93 0.04 -4.53
N TYR A 435 10.17 1.10 -4.83
CA TYR A 435 10.66 2.22 -5.63
C TYR A 435 11.95 2.81 -5.04
N TYR A 436 11.95 3.23 -3.76
CA TYR A 436 13.14 3.82 -3.16
C TYR A 436 14.34 2.86 -3.07
N LEU A 437 14.10 1.56 -2.84
CA LEU A 437 15.15 0.54 -2.90
C LEU A 437 15.79 0.44 -4.29
N SER A 438 15.00 0.62 -5.35
CA SER A 438 15.48 0.55 -6.74
C SER A 438 16.16 1.83 -7.24
N TYR A 439 15.90 2.96 -6.59
CA TYR A 439 16.36 4.27 -7.03
C TYR A 439 17.89 4.39 -7.02
N SER A 440 18.55 3.82 -6.00
CA SER A 440 20.01 3.79 -5.90
C SER A 440 20.58 2.53 -6.54
N SER A 441 21.50 2.71 -7.50
CA SER A 441 22.13 1.58 -8.21
C SER A 441 22.76 0.56 -7.26
N ASP A 442 23.53 1.01 -6.27
CA ASP A 442 24.26 0.13 -5.36
C ASP A 442 23.31 -0.64 -4.41
N VAL A 443 22.20 -0.01 -4.02
CA VAL A 443 21.17 -0.68 -3.21
C VAL A 443 20.43 -1.72 -4.05
N MET A 444 20.08 -1.37 -5.29
CA MET A 444 19.40 -2.29 -6.20
C MET A 444 20.28 -3.49 -6.57
N GLU A 445 21.59 -3.30 -6.72
CA GLU A 445 22.55 -4.41 -6.86
C GLU A 445 22.53 -5.34 -5.63
N ALA A 446 22.48 -4.79 -4.42
CA ALA A 446 22.34 -5.59 -3.21
C ALA A 446 20.99 -6.34 -3.15
N VAL A 447 19.90 -5.71 -3.59
CA VAL A 447 18.59 -6.38 -3.74
C VAL A 447 18.70 -7.53 -4.75
N CYS A 448 19.39 -7.34 -5.87
CA CYS A 448 19.61 -8.37 -6.88
C CYS A 448 20.47 -9.55 -6.41
N ASN A 449 21.19 -9.40 -5.29
CA ASN A 449 21.96 -10.47 -4.66
C ASN A 449 21.17 -11.26 -3.60
N LEU A 450 19.90 -10.90 -3.35
CA LEU A 450 19.01 -11.68 -2.50
C LEU A 450 18.66 -13.03 -3.14
N SER A 451 18.06 -13.92 -2.33
CA SER A 451 17.70 -15.27 -2.80
C SER A 451 16.72 -15.25 -3.97
N ASP A 452 16.77 -16.27 -4.83
CA ASP A 452 15.88 -16.38 -5.99
C ASP A 452 14.39 -16.32 -5.62
N ASN A 453 14.02 -16.93 -4.47
CA ASN A 453 12.66 -16.88 -3.94
C ASN A 453 12.26 -15.44 -3.59
N THR A 454 13.15 -14.69 -2.94
CA THR A 454 12.89 -13.28 -2.59
C THR A 454 12.74 -12.42 -3.84
N LEU A 455 13.56 -12.64 -4.87
CA LEU A 455 13.42 -11.93 -6.14
C LEU A 455 12.11 -12.29 -6.86
N ASP A 456 11.68 -13.55 -6.79
CA ASP A 456 10.38 -13.97 -7.30
C ASP A 456 9.23 -13.30 -6.54
N ASP A 457 9.33 -13.20 -5.21
CA ASP A 457 8.35 -12.50 -4.38
C ASP A 457 8.30 -11.01 -4.72
N ILE A 458 9.44 -10.33 -4.83
CA ILE A 458 9.53 -8.90 -5.19
C ILE A 458 8.85 -8.64 -6.53
N VAL A 459 9.24 -9.37 -7.58
CA VAL A 459 8.66 -9.15 -8.92
C VAL A 459 7.19 -9.55 -8.95
N GLY A 460 6.81 -10.64 -8.27
CA GLY A 460 5.42 -11.07 -8.18
C GLY A 460 4.53 -10.07 -7.44
N TYR A 461 5.03 -9.47 -6.35
CA TYR A 461 4.34 -8.45 -5.57
C TYR A 461 4.21 -7.15 -6.38
N ALA A 462 5.31 -6.65 -6.95
CA ALA A 462 5.28 -5.43 -7.76
C ALA A 462 4.38 -5.54 -9.00
N LEU A 463 4.34 -6.71 -9.66
CA LEU A 463 3.42 -6.97 -10.77
C LEU A 463 1.97 -7.04 -10.31
N TYR A 464 1.69 -7.62 -9.14
CA TYR A 464 0.35 -7.61 -8.55
C TYR A 464 -0.11 -6.16 -8.34
N LEU A 465 0.74 -5.33 -7.72
CA LEU A 465 0.47 -3.92 -7.45
C LEU A 465 0.21 -3.11 -8.73
N LEU A 466 1.03 -3.29 -9.77
CA LEU A 466 0.87 -2.59 -11.05
C LEU A 466 -0.51 -2.81 -11.70
N ASP A 467 -1.09 -3.99 -11.46
CA ASP A 467 -2.34 -4.46 -12.08
C ASP A 467 -3.58 -4.26 -11.19
N HIS A 468 -3.43 -4.30 -9.85
CA HIS A 468 -4.55 -4.33 -8.90
C HIS A 468 -4.54 -3.24 -7.81
N SER A 469 -3.45 -2.50 -7.62
CA SER A 469 -3.36 -1.47 -6.57
C SER A 469 -4.16 -0.21 -6.93
N TYR A 470 -4.32 0.67 -5.94
CA TYR A 470 -4.68 2.07 -6.15
C TYR A 470 -3.70 2.79 -7.10
N GLU A 471 -4.11 3.92 -7.66
CA GLU A 471 -3.37 4.67 -8.67
C GLU A 471 -1.95 5.04 -8.19
N SER A 472 -1.82 5.54 -6.96
CA SER A 472 -0.53 5.89 -6.34
C SER A 472 0.42 4.68 -6.23
N GLY A 473 -0.12 3.51 -5.89
CA GLY A 473 0.63 2.27 -5.76
C GLY A 473 1.05 1.69 -7.12
N ARG A 474 0.20 1.84 -8.14
CA ARG A 474 0.54 1.48 -9.53
C ARG A 474 1.64 2.39 -10.07
N ALA A 475 1.54 3.70 -9.82
CA ALA A 475 2.55 4.67 -10.19
C ALA A 475 3.91 4.35 -9.54
N SER A 476 3.92 4.08 -8.24
CA SER A 476 5.12 3.66 -7.50
C SER A 476 5.68 2.32 -8.00
N ALA A 477 4.84 1.33 -8.32
CA ALA A 477 5.27 0.07 -8.92
C ALA A 477 5.87 0.26 -10.33
N ALA A 478 5.30 1.16 -11.14
CA ALA A 478 5.84 1.51 -12.45
C ALA A 478 7.22 2.18 -12.32
N MET A 479 7.39 3.07 -11.34
CA MET A 479 8.68 3.68 -11.02
C MET A 479 9.69 2.62 -10.56
N PHE A 480 9.32 1.71 -9.66
CA PHE A 480 10.17 0.56 -9.29
C PHE A 480 10.68 -0.19 -10.52
N PHE A 481 9.78 -0.62 -11.42
CA PHE A 481 10.21 -1.34 -12.62
C PHE A 481 11.07 -0.49 -13.56
N THR A 482 10.83 0.82 -13.64
CA THR A 482 11.66 1.73 -14.44
C THR A 482 13.13 1.66 -14.04
N TYR A 483 13.43 1.62 -12.74
CA TYR A 483 14.80 1.50 -12.23
C TYR A 483 15.30 0.06 -12.11
N ALA A 484 14.41 -0.91 -11.93
CA ALA A 484 14.77 -2.30 -11.66
C ALA A 484 14.92 -3.18 -12.92
N LEU A 485 14.24 -2.89 -14.03
CA LEU A 485 14.34 -3.67 -15.27
C LEU A 485 15.71 -3.68 -15.95
N PRO A 486 16.58 -2.66 -15.81
CA PRO A 486 17.96 -2.76 -16.24
C PRO A 486 18.74 -3.90 -15.58
N TYR A 487 18.24 -4.52 -14.51
CA TYR A 487 18.91 -5.64 -13.85
C TYR A 487 18.37 -6.98 -14.35
N ARG A 488 19.29 -7.85 -14.78
CA ARG A 488 18.97 -9.17 -15.33
C ARG A 488 18.09 -10.05 -14.45
N PRO A 489 18.32 -10.16 -13.12
CA PRO A 489 17.47 -10.99 -12.27
C PRO A 489 16.01 -10.54 -12.24
N ILE A 490 15.74 -9.25 -12.50
CA ILE A 490 14.40 -8.66 -12.45
C ILE A 490 13.68 -8.81 -13.79
N ILE A 491 14.30 -8.38 -14.90
CA ILE A 491 13.65 -8.42 -16.22
C ILE A 491 13.34 -9.84 -16.71
N GLU A 492 14.19 -10.82 -16.40
CA GLU A 492 13.90 -12.23 -16.73
C GLU A 492 12.65 -12.73 -15.98
N ARG A 493 12.43 -12.29 -14.74
CA ARG A 493 11.24 -12.63 -13.94
C ARG A 493 10.02 -11.84 -14.40
N PHE A 494 10.19 -10.57 -14.72
CA PHE A 494 9.15 -9.72 -15.29
C PHE A 494 8.58 -10.36 -16.56
N ASP A 495 9.46 -10.82 -17.44
CA ASP A 495 9.07 -11.49 -18.68
C ASP A 495 8.37 -12.83 -18.47
N LYS A 496 8.78 -13.60 -17.46
CA LYS A 496 8.19 -14.89 -17.09
C LYS A 496 6.81 -14.76 -16.45
N LYS A 497 6.51 -13.63 -15.81
CA LYS A 497 5.26 -13.37 -15.07
C LYS A 497 4.31 -12.42 -15.80
N ASP A 498 4.32 -12.45 -17.13
CA ASP A 498 3.46 -11.63 -18.01
C ASP A 498 3.54 -10.12 -17.76
N GLY A 499 4.72 -9.62 -17.35
CA GLY A 499 4.90 -8.19 -17.05
C GLY A 499 4.56 -7.26 -18.20
N ARG A 500 4.79 -7.69 -19.46
CA ARG A 500 4.40 -6.95 -20.67
C ARG A 500 2.89 -6.68 -20.72
N LEU A 501 2.07 -7.69 -20.41
CA LEU A 501 0.61 -7.55 -20.41
C LEU A 501 0.16 -6.62 -19.29
N LYS A 502 0.77 -6.73 -18.11
CA LYS A 502 0.44 -5.87 -16.96
C LYS A 502 0.83 -4.41 -17.20
N MET A 503 1.97 -4.16 -17.86
CA MET A 503 2.37 -2.83 -18.32
C MET A 503 1.40 -2.27 -19.37
N TYR A 504 0.92 -3.09 -20.31
CA TYR A 504 -0.10 -2.67 -21.27
C TYR A 504 -1.43 -2.33 -20.58
N ASN A 505 -1.87 -3.17 -19.64
CA ASN A 505 -3.07 -2.93 -18.83
C ASN A 505 -2.94 -1.64 -18.02
N TYR A 506 -1.76 -1.37 -17.46
CA TYR A 506 -1.49 -0.14 -16.72
C TYR A 506 -1.85 1.11 -17.54
N ILE A 507 -1.40 1.20 -18.79
CA ILE A 507 -1.67 2.34 -19.66
C ILE A 507 -3.10 2.33 -20.20
N SER A 508 -3.58 1.17 -20.67
CA SER A 508 -4.89 1.06 -21.35
C SER A 508 -6.09 1.20 -20.42
N THR A 509 -5.88 1.12 -19.11
CA THR A 509 -6.94 1.28 -18.09
C THR A 509 -6.99 2.67 -17.46
N LEU A 510 -6.10 3.58 -17.84
CA LEU A 510 -6.19 4.98 -17.40
C LEU A 510 -7.47 5.61 -17.96
N THR A 511 -8.22 6.32 -17.11
CA THR A 511 -9.55 6.87 -17.43
C THR A 511 -9.54 7.73 -18.70
N LEU A 512 -8.54 8.62 -18.82
CA LEU A 512 -8.35 9.46 -20.00
C LEU A 512 -8.20 8.66 -21.31
N ILE A 513 -7.65 7.43 -21.23
CA ILE A 513 -7.41 6.55 -22.38
C ILE A 513 -8.65 5.71 -22.73
N GLN A 514 -9.47 5.35 -21.73
CA GLN A 514 -10.67 4.53 -21.93
C GLN A 514 -11.86 5.34 -22.41
N GLU A 515 -12.16 6.46 -21.74
CA GLU A 515 -13.40 7.21 -21.94
C GLU A 515 -13.19 8.44 -22.84
N GLY A 516 -11.92 8.73 -23.20
CA GLY A 516 -11.53 9.84 -24.06
C GLY A 516 -11.88 11.22 -23.46
N PRO A 517 -11.84 12.30 -24.25
CA PRO A 517 -12.13 13.66 -23.79
C PRO A 517 -13.63 13.89 -23.45
N SER A 518 -14.47 12.86 -23.52
CA SER A 518 -15.92 12.97 -23.27
C SER A 518 -16.29 13.01 -21.78
N VAL A 519 -15.31 12.72 -20.90
CA VAL A 519 -15.47 12.75 -19.44
C VAL A 519 -14.91 14.06 -18.90
N VAL A 520 -15.74 14.76 -18.13
CA VAL A 520 -15.32 15.95 -17.39
C VAL A 520 -14.50 15.48 -16.19
N LEU A 521 -13.20 15.28 -16.41
CA LEU A 521 -12.24 15.06 -15.33
C LEU A 521 -11.90 16.41 -14.66
N SER A 522 -11.68 16.37 -13.35
CA SER A 522 -11.09 17.50 -12.63
C SER A 522 -9.70 17.82 -13.19
N PRO A 523 -9.23 19.08 -13.19
CA PRO A 523 -7.85 19.41 -13.54
C PRO A 523 -6.83 18.54 -12.79
N ASP A 524 -7.07 18.28 -11.50
CA ASP A 524 -6.20 17.45 -10.66
C ASP A 524 -6.19 15.97 -11.09
N ASP A 525 -7.29 15.46 -11.64
CA ASP A 525 -7.39 14.08 -12.16
C ASP A 525 -6.69 13.95 -13.51
N ILE A 526 -6.75 14.99 -14.33
CA ILE A 526 -6.00 15.07 -15.59
C ILE A 526 -4.50 15.07 -15.28
N GLU A 527 -4.05 15.91 -14.36
CA GLU A 527 -2.63 15.98 -13.97
C GLU A 527 -2.12 14.64 -13.42
N SER A 528 -2.88 14.01 -12.51
CA SER A 528 -2.57 12.66 -12.00
C SER A 528 -2.44 11.64 -13.13
N THR A 529 -3.42 11.61 -14.05
CA THR A 529 -3.41 10.67 -15.18
C THR A 529 -2.21 10.90 -16.12
N ILE A 530 -1.85 12.17 -16.38
CA ILE A 530 -0.68 12.52 -17.18
C ILE A 530 0.61 12.06 -16.49
N GLN A 531 0.72 12.22 -15.17
CA GLN A 531 1.87 11.72 -14.41
C GLN A 531 1.95 10.19 -14.44
N CYS A 532 0.82 9.48 -14.38
CA CYS A 532 0.76 8.03 -14.58
C CYS A 532 1.28 7.61 -15.96
N LEU A 533 0.95 8.37 -17.02
CA LEU A 533 1.49 8.17 -18.37
C LEU A 533 2.99 8.42 -18.44
N VAL A 534 3.50 9.49 -17.81
CA VAL A 534 4.96 9.76 -17.72
C VAL A 534 5.68 8.54 -17.14
N ASN A 535 5.19 8.02 -16.01
CA ASN A 535 5.77 6.84 -15.35
C ASN A 535 5.70 5.59 -16.23
N ALA A 536 4.57 5.36 -16.91
CA ALA A 536 4.40 4.20 -17.78
C ALA A 536 5.31 4.23 -19.01
N PHE A 537 5.52 5.40 -19.60
CA PHE A 537 6.40 5.56 -20.75
C PHE A 537 7.88 5.51 -20.37
N ALA A 538 8.25 6.00 -19.18
CA ALA A 538 9.58 5.80 -18.62
C ALA A 538 9.87 4.30 -18.41
N LEU A 539 8.90 3.55 -17.87
CA LEU A 539 8.96 2.10 -17.71
C LEU A 539 9.16 1.40 -19.07
N LEU A 540 8.34 1.74 -20.07
CA LEU A 540 8.47 1.19 -21.41
C LEU A 540 9.85 1.45 -22.01
N ARG A 541 10.34 2.68 -21.91
CA ARG A 541 11.67 3.09 -22.41
C ARG A 541 12.77 2.26 -21.75
N SER A 542 12.72 2.11 -20.42
CA SER A 542 13.66 1.27 -19.67
C SER A 542 13.61 -0.20 -20.10
N TYR A 543 12.40 -0.75 -20.31
CA TYR A 543 12.20 -2.12 -20.76
C TYR A 543 12.85 -2.40 -22.13
N VAL A 544 12.61 -1.54 -23.13
CA VAL A 544 13.18 -1.74 -24.47
C VAL A 544 14.68 -1.51 -24.52
N GLU A 545 15.20 -0.57 -23.71
CA GLU A 545 16.64 -0.32 -23.58
C GLU A 545 17.36 -1.54 -23.01
N ALA A 546 16.85 -2.11 -21.91
CA ALA A 546 17.41 -3.32 -21.30
C ALA A 546 17.38 -4.50 -22.29
N HIS A 547 16.26 -4.73 -22.99
CA HIS A 547 16.16 -5.79 -23.99
C HIS A 547 17.04 -5.59 -25.21
N LEU A 548 17.29 -4.35 -25.62
CA LEU A 548 18.24 -4.05 -26.70
C LEU A 548 19.64 -4.54 -26.29
N HIS A 549 20.05 -4.25 -25.07
CA HIS A 549 21.32 -4.68 -24.53
C HIS A 549 21.44 -6.21 -24.45
N PHE A 550 20.44 -6.91 -23.91
CA PHE A 550 20.42 -8.39 -23.91
C PHE A 550 20.53 -8.97 -25.31
N LYS A 551 19.82 -8.34 -26.26
CA LYS A 551 19.82 -8.81 -27.63
C LYS A 551 21.18 -8.62 -28.29
N LEU A 552 21.82 -7.48 -28.05
CA LEU A 552 23.17 -7.22 -28.51
C LEU A 552 24.15 -8.25 -27.93
N LEU A 553 24.14 -8.50 -26.62
CA LEU A 553 25.00 -9.51 -25.99
C LEU A 553 24.81 -10.90 -26.59
N HIS A 554 23.56 -11.31 -26.84
CA HIS A 554 23.29 -12.59 -27.51
C HIS A 554 23.90 -12.67 -28.92
N ILE A 555 23.87 -11.58 -29.68
CA ILE A 555 24.46 -11.51 -31.03
C ILE A 555 25.99 -11.49 -30.96
N LEU A 556 26.58 -10.75 -30.01
CA LEU A 556 28.02 -10.67 -29.79
C LEU A 556 28.62 -12.00 -29.37
N ASN A 557 27.94 -12.76 -28.51
CA ASN A 557 28.38 -14.10 -28.11
C ASN A 557 28.47 -15.06 -29.30
N LYS A 558 27.62 -14.88 -30.32
CA LYS A 558 27.67 -15.65 -31.57
C LYS A 558 28.66 -15.08 -32.59
N ASN A 559 28.96 -13.78 -32.51
CA ASN A 559 29.82 -13.06 -33.45
C ASN A 559 30.79 -12.11 -32.69
N PRO A 560 31.86 -12.65 -32.08
CA PRO A 560 32.76 -11.86 -31.23
C PRO A 560 33.52 -10.74 -31.98
N GLN A 561 33.57 -10.81 -33.31
CA GLN A 561 34.28 -9.87 -34.18
C GLN A 561 33.60 -8.49 -34.29
N ILE A 562 32.35 -8.37 -33.85
CA ILE A 562 31.60 -7.10 -33.92
C ILE A 562 32.18 -6.11 -32.92
N GLN A 563 32.63 -4.96 -33.42
CA GLN A 563 33.15 -3.87 -32.59
C GLN A 563 32.00 -3.18 -31.84
N VAL A 564 32.13 -3.16 -30.52
CA VAL A 564 31.22 -2.45 -29.59
C VAL A 564 32.05 -1.84 -28.47
N PRO A 565 31.54 -0.79 -27.79
CA PRO A 565 32.20 -0.24 -26.61
C PRO A 565 32.52 -1.31 -25.57
N SER A 566 33.70 -1.24 -24.94
CA SER A 566 34.17 -2.25 -23.97
C SER A 566 33.24 -2.41 -22.77
N ILE A 567 32.60 -1.32 -22.33
CA ILE A 567 31.60 -1.30 -21.25
C ILE A 567 30.42 -2.25 -21.52
N VAL A 568 30.09 -2.50 -22.79
CA VAL A 568 29.00 -3.40 -23.17
C VAL A 568 29.38 -4.87 -22.99
N ARG A 569 30.63 -5.26 -23.22
CA ARG A 569 31.05 -6.67 -23.16
C ARG A 569 31.33 -7.18 -21.74
N ASN A 570 31.77 -6.30 -20.85
CA ASN A 570 32.34 -6.69 -19.55
C ASN A 570 31.35 -6.56 -18.38
N LEU A 571 30.05 -6.43 -18.66
CA LEU A 571 29.05 -6.22 -17.62
C LEU A 571 28.71 -7.53 -16.90
N ALA A 572 28.94 -7.58 -15.58
CA ALA A 572 28.57 -8.72 -14.76
C ALA A 572 27.03 -8.92 -14.76
N SER A 573 26.57 -10.15 -14.53
CA SER A 573 25.14 -10.50 -14.60
C SER A 573 24.25 -9.68 -13.67
N ASN A 574 24.80 -9.17 -12.56
CA ASN A 574 24.06 -8.49 -11.51
C ASN A 574 24.21 -6.96 -11.59
N LYS A 575 24.94 -6.45 -12.59
CA LYS A 575 25.13 -5.01 -12.80
C LYS A 575 23.99 -4.44 -13.65
N SER A 576 23.71 -3.15 -13.43
CA SER A 576 22.72 -2.42 -14.22
C SER A 576 23.11 -2.38 -15.69
N LEU A 577 22.19 -2.77 -16.58
CA LEU A 577 22.32 -2.69 -18.03
C LEU A 577 21.96 -1.31 -18.59
N LYS A 578 21.67 -0.33 -17.72
CA LYS A 578 21.38 1.04 -18.12
C LYS A 578 22.63 1.64 -18.78
N LEU A 579 22.46 2.16 -19.99
CA LEU A 579 23.58 2.69 -20.77
C LEU A 579 23.62 4.21 -20.67
N GLU A 580 24.83 4.78 -20.63
CA GLU A 580 25.01 6.21 -20.85
C GLU A 580 24.47 6.61 -22.23
N PRO A 581 23.86 7.80 -22.38
CA PRO A 581 23.18 8.19 -23.62
C PRO A 581 24.03 8.06 -24.89
N GLU A 582 25.33 8.37 -24.79
CA GLU A 582 26.26 8.25 -25.92
C GLU A 582 26.53 6.78 -26.28
N VAL A 583 26.69 5.93 -25.27
CA VAL A 583 26.91 4.49 -25.46
C VAL A 583 25.66 3.86 -26.05
N LEU A 584 24.47 4.25 -25.57
CA LEU A 584 23.20 3.80 -26.12
C LEU A 584 23.08 4.17 -27.61
N ARG A 585 23.47 5.38 -28.00
CA ARG A 585 23.48 5.82 -29.40
C ARG A 585 24.36 4.94 -30.27
N GLN A 586 25.58 4.64 -29.81
CA GLN A 586 26.50 3.75 -30.53
C GLN A 586 25.93 2.32 -30.63
N VAL A 587 25.33 1.81 -29.55
CA VAL A 587 24.68 0.50 -29.53
C VAL A 587 23.53 0.43 -30.53
N VAL A 588 22.66 1.44 -30.59
CA VAL A 588 21.56 1.51 -31.57
C VAL A 588 22.10 1.55 -33.00
N GLN A 589 23.14 2.35 -33.28
CA GLN A 589 23.77 2.41 -34.60
C GLN A 589 24.38 1.08 -35.03
N VAL A 590 25.03 0.37 -34.11
CA VAL A 590 25.55 -0.98 -34.37
C VAL A 590 24.41 -1.95 -34.66
N MET A 591 23.37 -1.94 -33.81
CA MET A 591 22.20 -2.80 -33.96
C MET A 591 21.48 -2.57 -35.31
N LEU A 592 21.33 -1.32 -35.76
CA LEU A 592 20.76 -1.02 -37.09
C LEU A 592 21.52 -1.68 -38.25
N LYS A 593 22.83 -1.87 -38.11
CA LYS A 593 23.69 -2.50 -39.14
C LYS A 593 23.67 -4.03 -39.08
N ILE A 594 23.57 -4.61 -37.87
CA ILE A 594 23.74 -6.05 -37.67
C ILE A 594 22.44 -6.83 -37.49
N PHE A 595 21.32 -6.16 -37.16
CA PHE A 595 20.08 -6.84 -36.78
C PHE A 595 19.32 -7.36 -38.01
N SER A 596 19.49 -8.66 -38.29
CA SER A 596 18.83 -9.37 -39.39
C SER A 596 17.42 -9.84 -39.02
N TYR A 597 16.52 -9.94 -40.02
CA TYR A 597 15.17 -10.50 -39.89
C TYR A 597 15.15 -11.96 -39.39
N LYS A 598 16.24 -12.71 -39.59
CA LYS A 598 16.37 -14.10 -39.14
C LYS A 598 16.47 -14.22 -37.61
N VAL A 599 16.87 -13.14 -36.95
CA VAL A 599 17.06 -13.09 -35.52
C VAL A 599 15.80 -12.48 -34.90
N GLY A 600 14.84 -13.30 -34.46
CA GLY A 600 13.61 -12.80 -33.85
C GLY A 600 13.87 -12.02 -32.55
N TRP A 601 12.98 -11.09 -32.20
CA TRP A 601 13.02 -10.34 -30.93
C TRP A 601 11.70 -10.47 -30.18
N LYS A 602 11.55 -11.60 -29.47
CA LYS A 602 10.30 -12.03 -28.83
C LYS A 602 9.64 -10.95 -27.93
N PRO A 603 10.36 -10.28 -27.00
CA PRO A 603 9.79 -9.20 -26.19
C PRO A 603 9.06 -8.11 -27.00
N ILE A 604 9.70 -7.61 -28.05
CA ILE A 604 9.15 -6.53 -28.89
C ILE A 604 8.02 -7.03 -29.78
N ALA A 605 8.14 -8.26 -30.32
CA ALA A 605 7.08 -8.87 -31.11
C ALA A 605 5.80 -9.11 -30.28
N GLU A 606 5.94 -9.47 -29.00
CA GLU A 606 4.80 -9.63 -28.10
C GLU A 606 4.16 -8.29 -27.72
N LEU A 607 4.95 -7.23 -27.51
CA LEU A 607 4.40 -5.87 -27.31
C LEU A 607 3.58 -5.40 -28.51
N ASP A 608 4.05 -5.65 -29.74
CA ASP A 608 3.27 -5.35 -30.95
C ASP A 608 2.00 -6.22 -31.03
N ARG A 609 2.08 -7.51 -30.65
CA ARG A 609 0.91 -8.40 -30.59
C ARG A 609 -0.16 -7.91 -29.60
N LEU A 610 0.25 -7.30 -28.49
CA LEU A 610 -0.67 -6.68 -27.54
C LEU A 610 -1.32 -5.38 -28.07
N GLY A 611 -0.85 -4.85 -29.20
CA GLY A 611 -1.35 -3.60 -29.78
C GLY A 611 -0.72 -2.36 -29.15
N PHE A 612 0.51 -2.46 -28.63
CA PHE A 612 1.18 -1.32 -27.98
C PHE A 612 1.38 -0.13 -28.92
N ILE A 613 1.65 -0.36 -30.22
CA ILE A 613 1.80 0.71 -31.22
C ILE A 613 0.48 1.48 -31.42
N ASP A 614 -0.65 0.77 -31.40
CA ASP A 614 -1.98 1.39 -31.53
C ASP A 614 -2.31 2.22 -30.26
N LEU A 615 -1.95 1.69 -29.08
CA LEU A 615 -2.08 2.39 -27.80
C LEU A 615 -1.21 3.65 -27.73
N LEU A 616 0.04 3.55 -28.20
CA LEU A 616 0.98 4.67 -28.32
C LEU A 616 0.38 5.80 -29.16
N SER A 617 -0.16 5.48 -30.34
CA SER A 617 -0.82 6.46 -31.20
C SER A 617 -2.01 7.13 -30.51
N ARG A 618 -2.84 6.35 -29.79
CA ARG A 618 -3.97 6.88 -29.02
C ARG A 618 -3.53 7.89 -27.95
N VAL A 619 -2.52 7.53 -27.15
CA VAL A 619 -1.97 8.42 -26.11
C VAL A 619 -1.43 9.70 -26.75
N LEU A 620 -0.64 9.58 -27.82
CA LEU A 620 -0.06 10.73 -28.51
C LEU A 620 -1.14 11.68 -29.05
N ASN A 621 -2.21 11.17 -29.66
CA ASN A 621 -3.32 12.01 -30.13
C ASN A 621 -3.97 12.80 -29.00
N ILE A 622 -4.16 12.19 -27.82
CA ILE A 622 -4.77 12.86 -26.65
C ILE A 622 -3.87 13.99 -26.12
N ILE A 623 -2.56 13.74 -26.00
CA ILE A 623 -1.63 14.73 -25.42
C ILE A 623 -1.21 15.81 -26.42
N PHE A 624 -1.42 15.62 -27.72
CA PHE A 624 -1.09 16.63 -28.72
C PHE A 624 -2.13 17.75 -28.78
N ASP A 625 -3.40 17.43 -28.53
CA ASP A 625 -4.52 18.37 -28.60
C ASP A 625 -4.47 19.44 -27.50
N GLN A 626 -3.78 19.19 -26.38
CA GLN A 626 -3.67 20.13 -25.26
C GLN A 626 -2.24 20.21 -24.68
N SER A 627 -1.93 21.31 -23.98
CA SER A 627 -0.63 21.49 -23.33
C SER A 627 -0.71 21.05 -21.87
N TYR A 628 -0.30 19.80 -21.59
CA TYR A 628 -0.21 19.26 -20.23
C TYR A 628 1.23 19.30 -19.69
N THR A 629 1.39 19.54 -18.39
CA THR A 629 2.66 19.33 -17.66
C THR A 629 3.04 17.85 -17.74
N GLY A 630 4.24 17.52 -18.23
CA GLY A 630 4.65 16.12 -18.48
C GLY A 630 4.51 15.65 -19.94
N ARG A 631 3.86 16.44 -20.81
CA ARG A 631 3.73 16.13 -22.25
C ARG A 631 5.09 15.91 -22.92
N THR A 632 6.06 16.78 -22.63
CA THR A 632 7.40 16.73 -23.24
C THR A 632 8.11 15.43 -22.90
N GLU A 633 7.98 14.97 -21.65
CA GLU A 633 8.54 13.73 -21.14
C GLU A 633 7.92 12.52 -21.83
N ILE A 634 6.58 12.47 -21.94
CA ILE A 634 5.87 11.40 -22.64
C ILE A 634 6.32 11.33 -24.10
N VAL A 635 6.35 12.46 -24.80
CA VAL A 635 6.78 12.52 -26.21
C VAL A 635 8.24 12.08 -26.35
N ARG A 636 9.13 12.54 -25.45
CA ARG A 636 10.54 12.11 -25.45
C ARG A 636 10.67 10.59 -25.28
N TYR A 637 10.03 10.02 -24.26
CA TYR A 637 10.09 8.58 -24.01
C TYR A 637 9.46 7.76 -25.14
N ALA A 638 8.38 8.25 -25.74
CA ALA A 638 7.76 7.68 -26.93
C ALA A 638 8.72 7.65 -28.12
N LEU A 639 9.40 8.76 -28.40
CA LEU A 639 10.38 8.86 -29.48
C LEU A 639 11.59 7.96 -29.24
N GLU A 640 12.07 7.87 -28.00
CA GLU A 640 13.17 6.97 -27.64
C GLU A 640 12.77 5.50 -27.75
N PHE A 641 11.54 5.16 -27.35
CA PHE A 641 10.99 3.83 -27.59
C PHE A 641 10.99 3.51 -29.08
N VAL A 642 10.44 4.39 -29.93
CA VAL A 642 10.42 4.24 -31.40
C VAL A 642 11.84 4.09 -31.95
N TRP A 643 12.77 4.93 -31.51
CA TRP A 643 14.16 4.91 -31.92
C TRP A 643 14.86 3.58 -31.60
N ILE A 644 14.60 3.00 -30.42
CA ILE A 644 15.17 1.71 -30.03
C ILE A 644 14.52 0.56 -30.81
N VAL A 645 13.18 0.50 -30.88
CA VAL A 645 12.49 -0.65 -31.50
C VAL A 645 12.67 -0.70 -33.01
N THR A 646 12.91 0.45 -33.66
CA THR A 646 13.23 0.51 -35.11
C THR A 646 14.60 -0.08 -35.46
N THR A 647 15.43 -0.48 -34.49
CA THR A 647 16.56 -1.39 -34.76
C THR A 647 16.08 -2.74 -35.32
N PHE A 648 14.85 -3.14 -35.02
CA PHE A 648 14.25 -4.39 -35.50
C PHE A 648 13.58 -4.21 -36.88
N PRO A 649 13.96 -4.99 -37.91
CA PRO A 649 13.36 -4.88 -39.25
C PRO A 649 11.82 -4.94 -39.29
N SER A 650 11.21 -5.88 -38.55
CA SER A 650 9.74 -6.01 -38.54
C SER A 650 9.05 -4.78 -37.97
N MET A 651 9.66 -4.14 -36.96
CA MET A 651 9.08 -2.95 -36.34
C MET A 651 9.25 -1.69 -37.21
N ARG A 652 10.33 -1.60 -37.98
CA ARG A 652 10.47 -0.56 -39.02
C ARG A 652 9.32 -0.62 -40.02
N MET A 653 9.05 -1.81 -40.56
CA MET A 653 7.95 -2.00 -41.51
C MET A 653 6.59 -1.69 -40.87
N ARG A 654 6.39 -2.14 -39.62
CA ARG A 654 5.16 -1.91 -38.86
C ARG A 654 4.87 -0.42 -38.67
N ILE A 655 5.87 0.33 -38.24
CA ILE A 655 5.77 1.78 -38.00
C ILE A 655 5.49 2.52 -39.32
N LEU A 656 6.12 2.13 -40.43
CA LEU A 656 5.86 2.69 -41.76
C LEU A 656 4.45 2.39 -42.29
N GLN A 657 3.85 1.26 -41.89
CA GLN A 657 2.53 0.82 -42.38
C GLN A 657 1.35 1.39 -41.59
N ARG A 658 1.53 1.82 -40.32
CA ARG A 658 0.39 1.95 -39.38
C ARG A 658 0.24 3.23 -38.57
N ILE A 659 1.12 4.23 -38.70
CA ILE A 659 0.90 5.48 -37.95
C ILE A 659 0.03 6.44 -38.77
N GLN A 660 -1.29 6.24 -38.72
CA GLN A 660 -2.24 7.30 -39.05
C GLN A 660 -2.40 8.19 -37.82
N PHE A 661 -1.61 9.26 -37.72
CA PHE A 661 -1.98 10.36 -36.84
C PHE A 661 -3.33 10.91 -37.33
N LYS A 662 -4.28 11.20 -36.43
CA LYS A 662 -5.46 11.97 -36.84
C LYS A 662 -4.95 13.26 -37.51
N SER A 663 -5.59 13.66 -38.60
CA SER A 663 -5.27 14.84 -39.40
C SER A 663 -5.57 16.17 -38.67
N THR A 664 -5.24 16.28 -37.37
CA THR A 664 -5.28 17.55 -36.65
C THR A 664 -4.05 18.41 -36.95
N LEU A 665 -2.96 17.79 -37.44
CA LEU A 665 -1.73 18.48 -37.87
C LEU A 665 -1.89 19.29 -39.18
N GLU A 666 -2.95 19.10 -39.96
CA GLU A 666 -3.21 19.94 -41.15
C GLU A 666 -3.74 21.33 -40.79
N ASN A 667 -4.22 21.54 -39.55
CA ASN A 667 -4.71 22.84 -39.08
C ASN A 667 -3.76 23.58 -38.12
N SER A 668 -2.68 22.94 -37.65
CA SER A 668 -1.61 23.65 -36.96
C SER A 668 -0.65 24.26 -37.97
N VAL A 669 -1.11 25.35 -38.61
CA VAL A 669 -0.19 26.33 -39.22
C VAL A 669 0.74 26.77 -38.09
N PHE A 670 2.04 26.45 -38.22
CA PHE A 670 3.08 27.12 -37.47
C PHE A 670 2.84 28.64 -37.59
N ARG A 671 2.41 29.27 -36.51
CA ARG A 671 2.46 30.71 -36.29
C ARG A 671 3.31 30.97 -35.07
#